data_AF-Q21MV0-F1
#
_entry.id   AF-Q21MV0-F1
#
_cell.length_a   1.000
_cell.length_b   1.000
_cell.length_c   1.000
_cell.angle_alpha   90.00
_cell.angle_beta   90.00
_cell.angle_gamma   90.00
#
_symmetry.space_group_name_H-M   'P 1'
#
loop_
_entity.id
_entity.type
_entity.pdbx_description
1 polymer ?
#
loop_
_entity_poly.entity_id
_entity_poly.type
_entity_poly.pdbx_seq_one_letter_code
_entity_poly.pdbx_strand_id
1 'polypeptide(L)'
;MSRIPQSFIDDLLNRLDIVEVIDHRVKLKKAGKNYSACCPFHEEKTPSFTVSPDKQFYYCFGCGANGNAVGFLMEYERQGFVDAVESLARVAGMQVPKETTEKDVKHAKKQRGLYDILGLASTYYQKQLKEHSSRERAVSYLKGRGLSGAIARDFGMGYAPPGWDNLLVKLGTNEEDRHLLVESGLVIRKEGEGKLYDRFRHRIMFPIKDTRGRVIGFGGRVLGDDKPKYLNSPETPVFSKGRELYGLYEARQSNRKLERLLVVEGYMDVIALAQYGMRNAVATLGTACGEDHLKLAFRYVNEVVFCFDGDNAGRTAAKRALVNALPAMEDGRQIRFLFLPEGQDPDTLVRQIGAERFTAQIENGVPLEEFLFDAVAEGIDVNSMEGRARFGKLAAPLLNTLPNGIYRELMFANLAKRTGLSLDLLLELTKEKVSLVAEPAKPDPSQQPQPEPELPAHLGANIGTSISASTPPHIDESYAHIPPLEPDYVARTAQTSAPKSAPVKRSSITLNPVRLCTILLLEYPKLVATLNNIPARAETEDEELTRLFDLIEYIQQRPNCSFNSILGYWGGRYGIEQQQALADLVANQLMGSVRSVENYNPEQELEQSLARIGQKLQKANNQKELAKLQAKGLGNLNNEEKERFRELVRLQHQQT
;
A
#
# COMPACT_ATOMS: atom_id res chain seq x y z
N MET A 1 -35.73 -30.16 -19.51
CA MET A 1 -35.30 -28.81 -19.97
C MET A 1 -33.89 -28.58 -19.47
N SER A 2 -32.95 -28.40 -20.39
CA SER A 2 -31.51 -28.28 -20.11
C SER A 2 -31.23 -27.06 -19.23
N ARG A 3 -30.60 -27.26 -18.07
CA ARG A 3 -30.31 -26.19 -17.12
C ARG A 3 -28.86 -25.74 -17.29
N ILE A 4 -28.64 -24.56 -17.86
CA ILE A 4 -27.31 -23.95 -17.88
C ILE A 4 -26.88 -23.73 -16.42
N PRO A 5 -25.66 -24.14 -16.01
CA PRO A 5 -25.22 -23.97 -14.62
C PRO A 5 -25.27 -22.51 -14.18
N GLN A 6 -25.83 -22.25 -12.99
CA GLN A 6 -25.87 -20.88 -12.45
C GLN A 6 -24.45 -20.29 -12.31
N SER A 7 -23.45 -21.11 -11.99
CA SER A 7 -22.04 -20.69 -11.96
C SER A 7 -21.54 -20.20 -13.32
N PHE A 8 -21.93 -20.86 -14.42
CA PHE A 8 -21.58 -20.41 -15.76
C PHE A 8 -22.26 -19.09 -16.11
N ILE A 9 -23.53 -18.91 -15.73
CA ILE A 9 -24.28 -17.66 -15.94
C ILE A 9 -23.63 -16.53 -15.15
N ASP A 10 -23.24 -16.79 -13.90
CA ASP A 10 -22.53 -15.80 -13.07
C ASP A 10 -21.17 -15.44 -13.67
N ASP A 11 -20.40 -16.42 -14.15
CA ASP A 11 -19.10 -16.20 -14.79
C ASP A 11 -19.22 -15.47 -16.13
N LEU A 12 -20.29 -15.75 -16.89
CA LEU A 12 -20.62 -15.05 -18.12
C LEU A 12 -20.95 -13.58 -17.85
N LEU A 13 -21.83 -13.31 -16.88
CA LEU A 13 -22.17 -11.95 -16.47
C LEU A 13 -20.96 -11.18 -15.92
N ASN A 14 -20.02 -11.86 -15.27
CA ASN A 14 -18.77 -11.25 -14.78
C ASN A 14 -17.77 -10.88 -15.89
N ARG A 15 -17.93 -11.42 -17.10
CA ARG A 15 -17.05 -11.12 -18.25
C ARG A 15 -17.64 -10.09 -19.21
N LEU A 16 -18.90 -9.71 -19.03
CA LEU A 16 -19.61 -8.79 -19.90
C LEU A 16 -19.72 -7.42 -19.23
N ASP A 17 -19.71 -6.37 -20.04
CA ASP A 17 -20.20 -5.06 -19.62
C ASP A 17 -21.60 -4.84 -20.19
N ILE A 18 -22.60 -4.69 -19.31
CA ILE A 18 -23.98 -4.41 -19.70
C ILE A 18 -24.12 -3.13 -20.54
N VAL A 19 -23.25 -2.13 -20.34
CA VAL A 19 -23.27 -0.90 -21.14
C VAL A 19 -22.92 -1.22 -22.58
N GLU A 20 -21.88 -2.01 -22.82
CA GLU A 20 -21.50 -2.44 -24.17
C GLU A 20 -22.59 -3.29 -24.81
N VAL A 21 -23.15 -4.26 -24.06
CA VAL A 21 -24.20 -5.15 -24.56
C VAL A 21 -25.43 -4.37 -25.03
N ILE A 22 -25.83 -3.33 -24.28
CA ILE A 22 -26.99 -2.50 -24.59
C ILE A 22 -26.66 -1.45 -25.66
N ASP A 23 -25.50 -0.78 -25.62
CA ASP A 23 -25.17 0.30 -26.56
C ASP A 23 -25.07 -0.16 -28.02
N HIS A 24 -24.74 -1.43 -28.23
CA HIS A 24 -24.78 -2.07 -29.55
C HIS A 24 -26.19 -2.10 -30.17
N ARG A 25 -27.25 -2.00 -29.35
CA ARG A 25 -28.66 -2.13 -29.76
C ARG A 25 -29.43 -0.83 -29.60
N VAL A 26 -29.25 -0.17 -28.46
CA VAL A 26 -29.91 1.08 -28.10
C VAL A 26 -28.82 2.09 -27.80
N LYS A 27 -28.72 3.15 -28.61
CA LYS A 27 -27.67 4.16 -28.44
C LYS A 27 -27.81 4.88 -27.11
N LEU A 28 -26.85 4.67 -26.25
CA LEU A 28 -26.81 5.19 -24.89
C LEU A 28 -26.11 6.55 -24.86
N LYS A 29 -26.68 7.50 -24.12
CA LYS A 29 -26.04 8.78 -23.81
C LYS A 29 -25.58 8.79 -22.37
N LYS A 30 -24.36 9.27 -22.14
CA LYS A 30 -23.82 9.38 -20.78
C LYS A 30 -24.62 10.43 -19.98
N ALA A 31 -25.16 10.02 -18.83
CA ALA A 31 -25.96 10.85 -17.94
C ALA A 31 -25.42 10.71 -16.50
N GLY A 32 -24.40 11.50 -16.19
CA GLY A 32 -23.69 11.40 -14.91
C GLY A 32 -22.90 10.08 -14.79
N LYS A 33 -23.20 9.31 -13.74
CA LYS A 33 -22.58 7.98 -13.48
C LYS A 33 -23.23 6.83 -14.26
N ASN A 34 -24.42 7.06 -14.81
CA ASN A 34 -25.16 6.08 -15.57
C ASN A 34 -25.24 6.48 -17.04
N TYR A 35 -25.81 5.59 -17.83
CA TYR A 35 -26.16 5.83 -19.22
C TYR A 35 -27.68 5.89 -19.34
N SER A 36 -28.19 6.70 -20.26
CA SER A 36 -29.62 6.87 -20.49
C SER A 36 -29.99 6.84 -21.96
N ALA A 37 -31.18 6.32 -22.25
CA ALA A 37 -31.82 6.34 -23.57
C ALA A 37 -33.35 6.37 -23.42
N CYS A 38 -34.07 6.53 -24.54
CA CYS A 38 -35.48 6.15 -24.57
C CYS A 38 -35.58 4.63 -24.44
N CYS A 39 -36.55 4.18 -23.65
CA CYS A 39 -36.76 2.77 -23.38
C CYS A 39 -37.16 2.01 -24.64
N PRO A 40 -36.52 0.87 -24.93
CA PRO A 40 -36.90 0.05 -26.07
C PRO A 40 -38.15 -0.79 -25.83
N PHE A 41 -38.64 -0.85 -24.59
CA PHE A 41 -39.74 -1.74 -24.17
C PHE A 41 -41.09 -1.04 -24.09
N HIS A 42 -41.13 0.29 -24.24
CA HIS A 42 -42.37 1.07 -24.35
C HIS A 42 -42.10 2.36 -25.12
N GLU A 43 -43.15 2.94 -25.71
CA GLU A 43 -43.03 4.18 -26.47
C GLU A 43 -42.99 5.40 -25.55
N GLU A 44 -41.90 6.16 -25.62
CA GLU A 44 -41.73 7.42 -24.90
C GLU A 44 -40.93 8.45 -25.72
N LYS A 45 -41.14 9.73 -25.44
CA LYS A 45 -40.41 10.84 -26.08
C LYS A 45 -39.24 11.37 -25.24
N THR A 46 -39.21 11.05 -23.95
CA THR A 46 -38.20 11.48 -22.99
C THR A 46 -37.43 10.28 -22.46
N PRO A 47 -36.09 10.32 -22.35
CA PRO A 47 -35.31 9.19 -21.84
C PRO A 47 -35.70 8.79 -20.40
N SER A 48 -36.22 7.59 -20.19
CA SER A 48 -36.44 7.01 -18.84
C SER A 48 -35.67 5.72 -18.61
N PHE A 49 -35.03 5.17 -19.65
CA PHE A 49 -34.18 3.97 -19.55
C PHE A 49 -32.82 4.34 -19.02
N THR A 50 -32.40 3.71 -17.93
CA THR A 50 -31.12 3.95 -17.27
C THR A 50 -30.32 2.66 -17.15
N VAL A 51 -29.06 2.69 -17.56
CA VAL A 51 -28.11 1.58 -17.45
C VAL A 51 -27.00 1.97 -16.48
N SER A 52 -26.78 1.13 -15.46
CA SER A 52 -25.75 1.35 -14.46
C SER A 52 -24.56 0.42 -14.71
N PRO A 53 -23.40 0.95 -15.14
CA PRO A 53 -22.18 0.14 -15.32
C PRO A 53 -21.74 -0.50 -13.99
N ASP A 54 -21.81 0.25 -12.89
CA ASP A 54 -21.37 -0.23 -11.56
C ASP A 54 -22.22 -1.39 -11.03
N LYS A 55 -23.53 -1.36 -11.29
CA LYS A 55 -24.49 -2.39 -10.83
C LYS A 55 -24.69 -3.52 -11.83
N GLN A 56 -24.14 -3.39 -13.04
CA GLN A 56 -24.37 -4.31 -14.16
C GLN A 56 -25.87 -4.61 -14.38
N PHE A 57 -26.68 -3.54 -14.34
CA PHE A 57 -28.15 -3.63 -14.33
C PHE A 57 -28.78 -2.42 -15.05
N TYR A 58 -29.94 -2.65 -15.69
CA TYR A 58 -30.75 -1.60 -16.29
C TYR A 58 -32.11 -1.46 -15.58
N TYR A 59 -32.66 -0.25 -15.58
CA TYR A 59 -34.00 0.04 -15.09
C TYR A 59 -34.65 1.15 -15.91
N CYS A 60 -35.91 0.96 -16.28
CA CYS A 60 -36.74 1.97 -16.92
C CYS A 60 -37.69 2.61 -15.91
N PHE A 61 -37.57 3.91 -15.70
CA PHE A 61 -38.46 4.65 -14.79
C PHE A 61 -39.86 4.90 -15.36
N GLY A 62 -40.08 4.73 -16.67
CA GLY A 62 -41.39 4.85 -17.30
C GLY A 62 -42.26 3.60 -17.14
N CYS A 63 -41.76 2.44 -17.57
CA CYS A 63 -42.53 1.19 -17.58
C CYS A 63 -42.12 0.16 -16.49
N GLY A 64 -41.06 0.42 -15.73
CA GLY A 64 -40.57 -0.49 -14.69
C GLY A 64 -39.75 -1.69 -15.20
N ALA A 65 -39.52 -1.80 -16.51
CA ALA A 65 -38.67 -2.85 -17.09
C ALA A 65 -37.26 -2.80 -16.49
N ASN A 66 -36.71 -3.95 -16.12
CA ASN A 66 -35.46 -4.02 -15.38
C ASN A 66 -34.79 -5.39 -15.51
N GLY A 67 -33.46 -5.43 -15.42
CA GLY A 67 -32.73 -6.69 -15.55
C GLY A 67 -31.22 -6.54 -15.74
N ASN A 68 -30.56 -7.68 -15.92
CA ASN A 68 -29.14 -7.78 -16.29
C ASN A 68 -28.99 -7.94 -17.82
N ALA A 69 -27.76 -8.13 -18.30
CA ALA A 69 -27.46 -8.29 -19.73
C ALA A 69 -28.25 -9.43 -20.40
N VAL A 70 -28.42 -10.57 -19.71
CA VAL A 70 -29.19 -11.72 -20.22
C VAL A 70 -30.67 -11.36 -20.34
N GLY A 71 -31.25 -10.77 -19.28
CA GLY A 71 -32.65 -10.34 -19.27
C GLY A 71 -32.96 -9.31 -20.36
N PHE A 72 -32.03 -8.38 -20.60
CA PHE A 72 -32.16 -7.39 -21.68
C PHE A 72 -32.30 -8.06 -23.05
N LEU A 73 -31.41 -9.00 -23.38
CA LEU A 73 -31.45 -9.71 -24.67
C LEU A 73 -32.70 -10.55 -24.86
N MET A 74 -33.14 -11.23 -23.80
CA MET A 74 -34.38 -12.01 -23.83
C MET A 74 -35.58 -11.13 -24.19
N GLU A 75 -35.70 -9.97 -23.55
CA GLU A 75 -36.82 -9.06 -23.79
C GLU A 75 -36.70 -8.29 -25.11
N TYR A 76 -35.49 -7.81 -25.44
CA TYR A 76 -35.24 -6.98 -26.61
C TYR A 76 -35.24 -7.77 -27.93
N GLU A 77 -34.59 -8.95 -27.95
CA GLU A 77 -34.50 -9.80 -29.14
C GLU A 77 -35.56 -10.91 -29.17
N ARG A 78 -36.43 -10.98 -28.14
CA ARG A 78 -37.43 -12.05 -27.97
C ARG A 78 -36.83 -13.46 -28.03
N GLN A 79 -35.61 -13.59 -27.53
CA GLN A 79 -34.88 -14.86 -27.50
C GLN A 79 -35.22 -15.68 -26.26
N GLY A 80 -35.16 -17.00 -26.41
CA GLY A 80 -35.20 -17.91 -25.27
C GLY A 80 -33.98 -17.72 -24.38
N PHE A 81 -34.10 -18.07 -23.09
CA PHE A 81 -33.02 -17.95 -22.10
C PHE A 81 -31.70 -18.60 -22.56
N VAL A 82 -31.79 -19.80 -23.14
CA VAL A 82 -30.62 -20.55 -23.64
C VAL A 82 -29.95 -19.80 -24.80
N ASP A 83 -30.73 -19.33 -25.76
CA ASP A 83 -30.21 -18.61 -26.94
C ASP A 83 -29.54 -17.29 -26.53
N ALA A 84 -30.14 -16.55 -25.58
CA ALA A 84 -29.58 -15.32 -25.06
C ALA A 84 -28.23 -15.56 -24.36
N VAL A 85 -28.12 -16.64 -23.58
CA VAL A 85 -26.87 -17.04 -22.92
C VAL A 85 -25.82 -17.50 -23.93
N GLU A 86 -26.18 -18.26 -24.96
CA GLU A 86 -25.26 -18.69 -26.02
C GLU A 86 -24.75 -17.51 -26.86
N SER A 87 -25.63 -16.56 -27.19
CA SER A 87 -25.28 -15.34 -27.92
C SER A 87 -24.26 -14.51 -27.14
N LEU A 88 -24.51 -14.28 -25.85
CA LEU A 88 -23.60 -13.57 -24.94
C LEU A 88 -22.29 -14.33 -24.70
N ALA A 89 -22.35 -15.65 -24.53
CA ALA A 89 -21.15 -16.46 -24.34
C ALA A 89 -20.22 -16.39 -25.55
N ARG A 90 -20.77 -16.35 -26.78
CA ARG A 90 -19.98 -16.16 -28.00
C ARG A 90 -19.24 -14.82 -28.00
N VAL A 91 -19.90 -13.75 -27.54
CA VAL A 91 -19.28 -12.43 -27.38
C VAL A 91 -18.16 -12.47 -26.32
N ALA A 92 -18.38 -13.17 -25.20
CA ALA A 92 -17.41 -13.30 -24.13
C ALA A 92 -16.30 -14.37 -24.40
N GLY A 93 -16.27 -14.99 -25.58
CA GLY A 93 -15.33 -16.06 -25.92
C GLY A 93 -15.49 -17.32 -25.05
N MET A 94 -16.69 -17.56 -24.50
CA MET A 94 -17.03 -18.69 -23.65
C MET A 94 -17.84 -19.74 -24.44
N GLN A 95 -17.51 -21.02 -24.25
CA GLN A 95 -18.37 -22.10 -24.71
C GLN A 95 -19.44 -22.39 -23.66
N VAL A 96 -20.71 -22.30 -24.04
CA VAL A 96 -21.82 -22.70 -23.15
C VAL A 96 -21.76 -24.20 -22.92
N PRO A 97 -21.71 -24.66 -21.66
CA PRO A 97 -21.76 -26.08 -21.35
C PRO A 97 -23.07 -26.66 -21.90
N LYS A 98 -22.95 -27.53 -22.90
CA LYS A 98 -24.09 -28.32 -23.39
C LYS A 98 -24.24 -29.53 -22.50
N GLU A 99 -25.42 -29.62 -21.89
CA GLU A 99 -25.81 -30.58 -20.85
C GLU A 99 -25.02 -30.39 -19.54
N THR A 100 -25.73 -30.14 -18.43
CA THR A 100 -25.12 -30.32 -17.11
C THR A 100 -24.84 -31.81 -16.98
N THR A 101 -23.59 -32.22 -17.19
CA THR A 101 -23.24 -33.61 -16.97
C THR A 101 -23.38 -33.90 -15.47
N GLU A 102 -23.63 -35.15 -15.07
CA GLU A 102 -23.57 -35.51 -13.65
C GLU A 102 -22.24 -35.06 -13.01
N LYS A 103 -21.16 -34.99 -13.81
CA LYS A 103 -19.85 -34.51 -13.38
C LYS A 103 -19.89 -33.03 -13.00
N ASP A 104 -20.61 -32.19 -13.74
CA ASP A 104 -20.74 -30.75 -13.43
C ASP A 104 -21.56 -30.51 -12.17
N VAL A 105 -22.66 -31.26 -11.98
CA VAL A 105 -23.46 -31.20 -10.74
C VAL A 105 -22.63 -31.66 -9.54
N LYS A 106 -21.89 -32.76 -9.68
CA LYS A 106 -20.97 -33.27 -8.64
C LYS A 106 -19.87 -32.26 -8.34
N HIS A 107 -19.30 -31.60 -9.36
CA HIS A 107 -18.27 -30.58 -9.19
C HIS A 107 -18.79 -29.34 -8.46
N ALA A 108 -19.96 -28.82 -8.84
CA ALA A 108 -20.58 -27.67 -8.18
C ALA A 108 -20.96 -27.98 -6.72
N LYS A 109 -21.54 -29.16 -6.45
CA LYS A 109 -21.83 -29.61 -5.08
C LYS A 109 -20.55 -29.69 -4.23
N LYS A 110 -19.48 -30.22 -4.82
CA LYS A 110 -18.18 -30.34 -4.16
C LYS A 110 -17.54 -28.99 -3.85
N GLN A 111 -17.53 -28.05 -4.81
CA GLN A 111 -17.04 -26.69 -4.58
C GLN A 111 -17.83 -25.99 -3.47
N ARG A 112 -19.16 -26.15 -3.44
CA ARG A 112 -20.00 -25.62 -2.36
C ARG A 112 -19.58 -26.18 -1.00
N GLY A 113 -19.38 -27.50 -0.89
CA GLY A 113 -18.89 -28.14 0.33
C GLY A 113 -17.53 -27.58 0.79
N LEU A 114 -16.62 -27.29 -0.15
CA LEU A 114 -15.33 -26.65 0.16
C LEU A 114 -15.51 -25.24 0.71
N TYR A 115 -16.36 -24.40 0.10
CA TYR A 115 -16.63 -23.06 0.64
C TYR A 115 -17.27 -23.12 2.03
N ASP A 116 -18.19 -24.04 2.25
CA ASP A 116 -18.89 -24.21 3.52
C ASP A 116 -17.89 -24.62 4.64
N ILE A 117 -17.05 -25.63 4.41
CA ILE A 117 -16.07 -26.08 5.41
C ILE A 117 -15.00 -25.00 5.70
N LEU A 118 -14.57 -24.25 4.68
CA LEU A 118 -13.63 -23.14 4.84
C LEU A 118 -14.23 -21.99 5.65
N GLY A 119 -15.52 -21.68 5.43
CA GLY A 119 -16.27 -20.71 6.23
C GLY A 119 -16.40 -21.13 7.70
N LEU A 120 -16.69 -22.41 7.95
CA LEU A 120 -16.73 -22.97 9.31
C LEU A 120 -15.35 -22.92 9.98
N ALA A 121 -14.29 -23.25 9.26
CA ALA A 121 -12.92 -23.16 9.77
C ALA A 121 -12.52 -21.71 10.10
N SER A 122 -12.89 -20.74 9.26
CA SER A 122 -12.64 -19.32 9.55
C SER A 122 -13.33 -18.88 10.84
N THR A 123 -14.60 -19.25 11.00
CA THR A 123 -15.38 -18.97 12.22
C THR A 123 -14.75 -19.62 13.45
N TYR A 124 -14.30 -20.87 13.32
CA TYR A 124 -13.59 -21.58 14.37
C TYR A 124 -12.33 -20.85 14.81
N TYR A 125 -11.43 -20.48 13.89
CA TYR A 125 -10.19 -19.80 14.25
C TYR A 125 -10.43 -18.41 14.86
N GLN A 126 -11.41 -17.66 14.37
CA GLN A 126 -11.81 -16.39 14.98
C GLN A 126 -12.31 -16.58 16.42
N LYS A 127 -13.08 -17.65 16.68
CA LYS A 127 -13.53 -18.02 18.02
C LYS A 127 -12.35 -18.38 18.93
N GLN A 128 -11.37 -19.15 18.43
CA GLN A 128 -10.17 -19.49 19.21
C GLN A 128 -9.37 -18.26 19.64
N LEU A 129 -9.28 -17.21 18.80
CA LEU A 129 -8.60 -15.96 19.16
C LEU A 129 -9.32 -15.22 20.30
N LYS A 130 -10.62 -15.43 20.47
CA LYS A 130 -11.46 -14.81 21.50
C LYS A 130 -11.54 -15.62 22.79
N GLU A 131 -11.58 -16.94 22.70
CA GLU A 131 -12.01 -17.80 23.81
C GLU A 131 -10.98 -18.84 24.25
N HIS A 132 -10.00 -19.21 23.40
CA HIS A 132 -9.07 -20.27 23.75
C HIS A 132 -8.21 -19.91 24.97
N SER A 133 -7.94 -20.87 25.85
CA SER A 133 -7.16 -20.64 27.07
C SER A 133 -5.75 -20.12 26.79
N SER A 134 -5.13 -20.56 25.69
CA SER A 134 -3.78 -20.10 25.27
C SER A 134 -3.79 -18.85 24.37
N ARG A 135 -4.92 -18.14 24.24
CA ARG A 135 -5.03 -17.00 23.30
C ARG A 135 -4.15 -15.81 23.64
N GLU A 136 -3.71 -15.67 24.88
CA GLU A 136 -2.98 -14.48 25.35
C GLU A 136 -1.73 -14.20 24.51
N ARG A 137 -0.96 -15.24 24.17
CA ARG A 137 0.23 -15.10 23.30
C ARG A 137 -0.13 -14.54 21.92
N ALA A 138 -1.24 -14.99 21.34
CA ALA A 138 -1.72 -14.51 20.05
C ALA A 138 -2.19 -13.05 20.13
N VAL A 139 -2.96 -12.71 21.17
CA VAL A 139 -3.47 -11.34 21.38
C VAL A 139 -2.35 -10.36 21.67
N SER A 140 -1.43 -10.70 22.57
CA SER A 140 -0.28 -9.86 22.93
C SER A 140 0.61 -9.58 21.73
N TYR A 141 0.79 -10.58 20.86
CA TYR A 141 1.51 -10.39 19.61
C TYR A 141 0.85 -9.40 18.65
N LEU A 142 -0.46 -9.51 18.43
CA LEU A 142 -1.21 -8.59 17.56
C LEU A 142 -1.19 -7.16 18.13
N LYS A 143 -1.36 -7.03 19.45
CA LYS A 143 -1.23 -5.74 20.15
C LYS A 143 0.19 -5.17 20.04
N GLY A 144 1.22 -5.99 20.18
CA GLY A 144 2.62 -5.59 19.99
C GLY A 144 2.92 -5.13 18.57
N ARG A 145 2.11 -5.54 17.59
CA ARG A 145 2.11 -5.04 16.21
C ARG A 145 1.23 -3.80 15.99
N GLY A 146 0.60 -3.25 17.04
CA GLY A 146 -0.27 -2.09 16.95
C GLY A 146 -1.63 -2.37 16.31
N LEU A 147 -2.03 -3.64 16.19
CA LEU A 147 -3.29 -4.01 15.54
C LEU A 147 -4.46 -3.98 16.53
N SER A 148 -5.52 -3.25 16.16
CA SER A 148 -6.74 -3.16 16.95
C SER A 148 -7.63 -4.41 16.83
N GLY A 149 -8.54 -4.59 17.79
CA GLY A 149 -9.59 -5.62 17.67
C GLY A 149 -10.53 -5.37 16.49
N ALA A 150 -10.71 -4.11 16.07
CA ALA A 150 -11.53 -3.74 14.92
C ALA A 150 -10.89 -4.22 13.61
N ILE A 151 -9.58 -3.97 13.40
CA ILE A 151 -8.91 -4.43 12.18
C ILE A 151 -8.82 -5.96 12.14
N ALA A 152 -8.57 -6.59 13.28
CA ALA A 152 -8.58 -8.05 13.38
C ALA A 152 -9.94 -8.65 12.99
N ARG A 153 -11.04 -8.02 13.40
CA ARG A 153 -12.40 -8.42 13.01
C ARG A 153 -12.66 -8.18 11.52
N ASP A 154 -12.31 -7.01 10.99
CA ASP A 154 -12.58 -6.64 9.60
C ASP A 154 -11.91 -7.63 8.61
N PHE A 155 -10.68 -8.04 8.92
CA PHE A 155 -9.93 -9.05 8.14
C PHE A 155 -10.22 -10.51 8.56
N GLY A 156 -11.11 -10.74 9.54
CA GLY A 156 -11.48 -12.08 10.00
C GLY A 156 -10.31 -12.87 10.62
N MET A 157 -9.35 -12.20 11.22
CA MET A 157 -8.16 -12.82 11.81
C MET A 157 -8.55 -13.81 12.92
N GLY A 158 -7.82 -14.92 12.96
CA GLY A 158 -8.05 -15.99 13.93
C GLY A 158 -6.77 -16.51 14.57
N TYR A 159 -6.92 -17.57 15.36
CA TYR A 159 -5.83 -18.27 16.02
C TYR A 159 -6.01 -19.78 15.83
N ALA A 160 -4.96 -20.44 15.35
CA ALA A 160 -4.84 -21.89 15.40
C ALA A 160 -4.07 -22.25 16.68
N PRO A 161 -4.72 -22.86 17.70
CA PRO A 161 -4.05 -23.25 18.93
C PRO A 161 -2.92 -24.27 18.69
N PRO A 162 -1.99 -24.44 19.64
CA PRO A 162 -1.08 -25.59 19.63
C PRO A 162 -1.87 -26.91 19.75
N GLY A 163 -1.35 -27.98 19.18
CA GLY A 163 -2.03 -29.28 19.09
C GLY A 163 -2.09 -29.80 17.66
N TRP A 164 -2.34 -31.10 17.49
CA TRP A 164 -2.23 -31.77 16.19
C TRP A 164 -3.56 -31.96 15.46
N ASP A 165 -4.69 -31.82 16.13
CA ASP A 165 -6.00 -32.25 15.62
C ASP A 165 -7.16 -31.36 16.12
N ASN A 166 -6.88 -30.14 16.55
CA ASN A 166 -7.86 -29.21 17.12
C ASN A 166 -9.03 -28.91 16.15
N LEU A 167 -8.71 -28.56 14.90
CA LEU A 167 -9.67 -28.32 13.83
C LEU A 167 -10.29 -29.63 13.37
N LEU A 168 -9.47 -30.67 13.18
CA LEU A 168 -9.91 -32.00 12.76
C LEU A 168 -10.97 -32.59 13.70
N VAL A 169 -10.74 -32.55 15.01
CA VAL A 169 -11.71 -33.01 16.02
C VAL A 169 -12.98 -32.16 15.99
N LYS A 170 -12.84 -30.85 15.76
CA LYS A 170 -13.99 -29.94 15.79
C LYS A 170 -14.89 -30.04 14.55
N LEU A 171 -14.30 -30.15 13.36
CA LEU A 171 -15.02 -30.08 12.09
C LEU A 171 -15.07 -31.42 11.35
N GLY A 172 -14.13 -32.34 11.57
CA GLY A 172 -14.07 -33.65 10.92
C GLY A 172 -14.99 -34.69 11.56
N THR A 173 -16.27 -34.36 11.72
CA THR A 173 -17.26 -35.16 12.47
C THR A 173 -17.68 -36.43 11.75
N ASN A 174 -17.56 -36.45 10.42
CA ASN A 174 -17.84 -37.60 9.57
C ASN A 174 -16.77 -37.71 8.45
N GLU A 175 -16.83 -38.77 7.65
CA GLU A 175 -15.85 -39.01 6.57
C GLU A 175 -15.91 -37.98 5.44
N GLU A 176 -17.09 -37.42 5.14
CA GLU A 176 -17.24 -36.36 4.13
C GLU A 176 -16.55 -35.07 4.59
N ASP A 177 -16.75 -34.66 5.84
CA ASP A 177 -16.07 -33.50 6.42
C ASP A 177 -14.55 -33.68 6.43
N ARG A 178 -14.06 -34.87 6.82
CA ARG A 178 -12.63 -35.19 6.83
C ARG A 178 -12.03 -35.12 5.43
N HIS A 179 -12.75 -35.63 4.42
CA HIS A 179 -12.34 -35.52 3.03
C HIS A 179 -12.27 -34.06 2.57
N LEU A 180 -13.30 -33.26 2.87
CA LEU A 180 -13.34 -31.83 2.54
C LEU A 180 -12.20 -31.05 3.23
N LEU A 181 -11.88 -31.35 4.49
CA LEU A 181 -10.77 -30.70 5.22
C LEU A 181 -9.40 -31.02 4.62
N VAL A 182 -9.20 -32.25 4.14
CA VAL A 182 -7.97 -32.64 3.43
C VAL A 182 -7.89 -31.92 2.08
N GLU A 183 -8.98 -31.93 1.33
CA GLU A 183 -9.03 -31.33 -0.01
C GLU A 183 -8.96 -29.79 0.01
N SER A 184 -9.52 -29.15 1.02
CA SER A 184 -9.36 -27.70 1.26
C SER A 184 -7.96 -27.34 1.78
N GLY A 185 -7.09 -28.34 1.99
CA GLY A 185 -5.73 -28.17 2.45
C GLY A 185 -5.63 -27.72 3.91
N LEU A 186 -6.66 -27.93 4.74
CA LEU A 186 -6.64 -27.61 6.17
C LEU A 186 -6.11 -28.75 7.03
N VAL A 187 -6.20 -29.99 6.55
CA VAL A 187 -5.72 -31.21 7.18
C VAL A 187 -4.73 -31.92 6.25
N ILE A 188 -3.68 -32.48 6.82
CA ILE A 188 -2.67 -33.27 6.12
C ILE A 188 -2.88 -34.74 6.44
N ARG A 189 -2.76 -35.60 5.43
CA ARG A 189 -2.70 -37.05 5.58
C ARG A 189 -1.24 -37.49 5.59
N LYS A 190 -0.78 -38.12 6.69
CA LYS A 190 0.56 -38.72 6.77
C LYS A 190 0.64 -39.94 5.84
N GLU A 191 1.68 -40.02 5.03
CA GLU A 191 1.95 -41.20 4.21
C GLU A 191 2.26 -42.42 5.11
N GLY A 192 1.83 -43.62 4.69
CA GLY A 192 2.05 -44.89 5.41
C GLY A 192 0.99 -45.26 6.45
N GLU A 193 0.67 -44.39 7.39
CA GLU A 193 -0.23 -44.71 8.53
C GLU A 193 -1.67 -44.21 8.36
N GLY A 194 -1.95 -43.38 7.35
CA GLY A 194 -3.28 -42.81 7.12
C GLY A 194 -3.74 -41.79 8.19
N LYS A 195 -2.88 -41.46 9.17
CA LYS A 195 -3.16 -40.51 10.24
C LYS A 195 -3.37 -39.10 9.70
N LEU A 196 -4.45 -38.46 10.13
CA LEU A 196 -4.80 -37.08 9.79
C LEU A 196 -4.36 -36.12 10.90
N TYR A 197 -3.89 -34.94 10.52
CA TYR A 197 -3.54 -33.87 11.46
C TYR A 197 -3.71 -32.49 10.83
N ASP A 198 -3.95 -31.48 11.67
CA ASP A 198 -4.15 -30.09 11.27
C ASP A 198 -2.91 -29.53 10.58
N ARG A 199 -3.07 -28.86 9.43
CA ARG A 199 -1.98 -28.16 8.74
C ARG A 199 -1.47 -26.97 9.54
N PHE A 200 -2.40 -26.18 10.09
CA PHE A 200 -2.11 -24.96 10.80
C PHE A 200 -2.16 -25.21 12.31
N ARG A 201 -1.03 -24.99 12.97
CA ARG A 201 -0.87 -25.24 14.40
C ARG A 201 -0.06 -24.10 15.00
N HIS A 202 -0.49 -23.58 16.15
CA HIS A 202 0.19 -22.52 16.88
C HIS A 202 0.48 -21.25 16.03
N ARG A 203 -0.53 -20.77 15.29
CA ARG A 203 -0.39 -19.67 14.31
C ARG A 203 -1.48 -18.63 14.43
N ILE A 204 -1.15 -17.36 14.14
CA ILE A 204 -2.16 -16.36 13.74
C ILE A 204 -2.67 -16.73 12.35
N MET A 205 -3.98 -16.74 12.19
CA MET A 205 -4.66 -17.15 10.97
C MET A 205 -5.19 -15.94 10.21
N PHE A 206 -4.89 -15.88 8.91
CA PHE A 206 -5.32 -14.86 7.97
C PHE A 206 -6.20 -15.53 6.91
N PRO A 207 -7.54 -15.41 6.98
CA PRO A 207 -8.40 -15.99 5.95
C PRO A 207 -8.18 -15.26 4.62
N ILE A 208 -8.01 -16.01 3.55
CA ILE A 208 -7.92 -15.50 2.18
C ILE A 208 -9.33 -15.55 1.59
N LYS A 209 -9.81 -14.43 1.06
CA LYS A 209 -11.15 -14.31 0.49
C LYS A 209 -11.07 -14.09 -1.01
N ASP A 210 -12.01 -14.68 -1.74
CA ASP A 210 -12.21 -14.35 -3.14
C ASP A 210 -12.88 -12.98 -3.30
N THR A 211 -13.09 -12.55 -4.55
CA THR A 211 -13.75 -11.28 -4.89
C THR A 211 -15.19 -11.14 -4.38
N ARG A 212 -15.85 -12.25 -3.99
CA ARG A 212 -17.20 -12.29 -3.41
C ARG A 212 -17.18 -12.34 -1.88
N GLY A 213 -16.00 -12.41 -1.26
CA GLY A 213 -15.84 -12.48 0.19
C GLY A 213 -15.91 -13.89 0.78
N ARG A 214 -15.96 -14.93 -0.06
CA ARG A 214 -15.95 -16.34 0.38
C ARG A 214 -14.53 -16.71 0.79
N VAL A 215 -14.38 -17.43 1.90
CA VAL A 215 -13.07 -17.92 2.34
C VAL A 215 -12.64 -19.08 1.43
N ILE A 216 -11.46 -18.94 0.83
CA ILE A 216 -10.90 -19.90 -0.14
C ILE A 216 -9.63 -20.58 0.36
N GLY A 217 -8.96 -19.99 1.35
CA GLY A 217 -7.75 -20.54 1.94
C GLY A 217 -7.31 -19.72 3.14
N PHE A 218 -6.12 -20.04 3.66
CA PHE A 218 -5.55 -19.33 4.80
C PHE A 218 -4.05 -19.10 4.63
N GLY A 219 -3.60 -17.95 5.11
CA GLY A 219 -2.23 -17.73 5.57
C GLY A 219 -2.12 -17.97 7.08
N GLY A 220 -0.96 -18.43 7.54
CA GLY A 220 -0.72 -18.72 8.95
C GLY A 220 0.67 -18.28 9.39
N ARG A 221 0.77 -17.38 10.37
CA ARG A 221 2.03 -16.86 10.91
C ARG A 221 2.37 -17.44 12.28
N VAL A 222 3.58 -17.94 12.47
CA VAL A 222 4.04 -18.48 13.76
C VAL A 222 4.13 -17.40 14.84
N LEU A 223 3.95 -17.81 16.09
CA LEU A 223 4.09 -16.98 17.29
C LEU A 223 5.44 -17.19 18.02
N GLY A 224 6.27 -18.09 17.54
CA GLY A 224 7.60 -18.41 18.06
C GLY A 224 8.58 -18.67 16.92
N ASP A 225 9.57 -19.52 17.17
CA ASP A 225 10.68 -19.76 16.24
C ASP A 225 10.42 -20.91 15.25
N ASP A 226 9.21 -21.46 15.26
CA ASP A 226 8.78 -22.51 14.35
C ASP A 226 8.92 -22.08 12.88
N LYS A 227 9.35 -23.00 12.01
CA LYS A 227 9.47 -22.76 10.57
C LYS A 227 8.37 -23.50 9.79
N PRO A 228 7.90 -22.96 8.65
CA PRO A 228 8.21 -21.64 8.10
C PRO A 228 7.46 -20.51 8.84
N LYS A 229 8.03 -19.28 8.80
CA LYS A 229 7.46 -18.07 9.45
C LYS A 229 6.02 -17.81 8.99
N TYR A 230 5.77 -17.92 7.69
CA TYR A 230 4.44 -17.92 7.08
C TYR A 230 4.20 -19.24 6.37
N LEU A 231 2.99 -19.77 6.52
CA LEU A 231 2.51 -20.96 5.83
C LEU A 231 1.21 -20.60 5.10
N ASN A 232 1.11 -20.92 3.82
CA ASN A 232 -0.12 -20.76 3.06
C ASN A 232 -0.79 -22.12 2.84
N SER A 233 -2.11 -22.11 2.64
CA SER A 233 -2.84 -23.23 2.04
C SER A 233 -2.14 -23.68 0.74
N PRO A 234 -2.16 -24.98 0.41
CA PRO A 234 -1.70 -25.46 -0.90
C PRO A 234 -2.65 -24.99 -2.02
N GLU A 235 -2.32 -25.26 -3.28
CA GLU A 235 -3.30 -25.12 -4.38
C GLU A 235 -4.48 -26.08 -4.11
N THR A 236 -5.71 -25.61 -4.32
CA THR A 236 -6.94 -26.40 -4.12
C THR A 236 -7.95 -26.10 -5.24
N PRO A 237 -9.04 -26.87 -5.38
CA PRO A 237 -10.08 -26.57 -6.38
C PRO A 237 -10.73 -25.20 -6.26
N VAL A 238 -10.63 -24.54 -5.10
CA VAL A 238 -11.22 -23.21 -4.84
C VAL A 238 -10.19 -22.12 -4.59
N PHE A 239 -8.89 -22.44 -4.59
CA PHE A 239 -7.83 -21.50 -4.27
C PHE A 239 -6.60 -21.71 -5.13
N SER A 240 -6.21 -20.64 -5.83
CA SER A 240 -4.95 -20.61 -6.58
C SER A 240 -4.14 -19.37 -6.23
N LYS A 241 -2.90 -19.56 -5.77
CA LYS A 241 -2.05 -18.45 -5.30
C LYS A 241 -1.73 -17.44 -6.40
N GLY A 242 -1.66 -17.89 -7.65
CA GLY A 242 -1.31 -17.06 -8.80
C GLY A 242 -2.46 -16.22 -9.36
N ARG A 243 -3.65 -16.32 -8.78
CA ARG A 243 -4.87 -15.67 -9.27
C ARG A 243 -5.61 -14.86 -8.22
N GLU A 244 -5.09 -14.82 -6.99
CA GLU A 244 -5.77 -14.22 -5.85
C GLU A 244 -4.87 -13.19 -5.19
N LEU A 245 -5.48 -12.07 -4.79
CA LEU A 245 -4.82 -10.97 -4.10
C LEU A 245 -5.43 -10.82 -2.70
N TYR A 246 -4.61 -11.03 -1.67
CA TYR A 246 -5.05 -10.82 -0.29
C TYR A 246 -5.45 -9.36 -0.07
N GLY A 247 -6.54 -9.12 0.66
CA GLY A 247 -7.03 -7.77 0.96
C GLY A 247 -7.88 -7.14 -0.15
N LEU A 248 -7.98 -7.74 -1.34
CA LEU A 248 -8.74 -7.15 -2.45
C LEU A 248 -10.24 -7.03 -2.13
N TYR A 249 -10.82 -8.05 -1.47
CA TYR A 249 -12.20 -7.99 -1.01
C TYR A 249 -12.41 -6.84 -0.02
N GLU A 250 -11.56 -6.76 1.01
CA GLU A 250 -11.61 -5.72 2.02
C GLU A 250 -11.45 -4.32 1.42
N ALA A 251 -10.55 -4.17 0.44
CA ALA A 251 -10.32 -2.92 -0.26
C ALA A 251 -11.58 -2.44 -0.99
N ARG A 252 -12.22 -3.33 -1.76
CA ARG A 252 -13.46 -3.03 -2.48
C ARG A 252 -14.64 -2.73 -1.55
N GLN A 253 -14.69 -3.38 -0.39
CA GLN A 253 -15.72 -3.10 0.60
C GLN A 253 -15.51 -1.75 1.29
N SER A 254 -14.25 -1.33 1.47
CA SER A 254 -13.93 -0.03 2.05
C SER A 254 -14.22 1.13 1.10
N ASN A 255 -13.96 0.94 -0.19
CA ASN A 255 -14.21 1.94 -1.21
C ASN A 255 -14.61 1.24 -2.53
N ARG A 256 -15.82 1.56 -3.01
CA ARG A 256 -16.34 0.98 -4.26
C ARG A 256 -15.65 1.53 -5.50
N LYS A 257 -15.07 2.73 -5.42
CA LYS A 257 -14.34 3.38 -6.52
C LYS A 257 -12.90 3.58 -6.11
N LEU A 258 -12.14 2.50 -6.17
CA LEU A 258 -10.69 2.55 -5.97
C LEU A 258 -10.07 3.26 -7.18
N GLU A 259 -9.20 4.22 -6.91
CA GLU A 259 -8.42 4.88 -7.98
C GLU A 259 -7.13 4.12 -8.26
N ARG A 260 -6.57 3.51 -7.21
CA ARG A 260 -5.28 2.84 -7.20
C ARG A 260 -5.28 1.65 -6.25
N LEU A 261 -4.57 0.58 -6.60
CA LEU A 261 -4.18 -0.48 -5.67
C LEU A 261 -2.69 -0.41 -5.34
N LEU A 262 -2.35 -0.60 -4.06
CA LEU A 262 -0.97 -0.72 -3.58
C LEU A 262 -0.65 -2.20 -3.37
N VAL A 263 0.25 -2.77 -4.16
CA VAL A 263 0.69 -4.17 -4.05
C VAL A 263 1.91 -4.25 -3.13
N VAL A 264 1.76 -4.93 -2.00
CA VAL A 264 2.80 -5.19 -0.99
C VAL A 264 3.11 -6.70 -0.89
N GLU A 265 4.13 -7.09 -0.14
CA GLU A 265 4.59 -8.48 -0.09
C GLU A 265 3.80 -9.37 0.88
N GLY A 266 3.34 -8.83 2.01
CA GLY A 266 2.83 -9.63 3.12
C GLY A 266 1.42 -9.29 3.60
N TYR A 267 0.79 -10.26 4.26
CA TYR A 267 -0.49 -10.08 4.96
C TYR A 267 -0.44 -8.96 5.99
N MET A 268 0.66 -8.90 6.75
CA MET A 268 0.85 -7.92 7.81
C MET A 268 0.96 -6.50 7.26
N ASP A 269 1.57 -6.32 6.10
CA ASP A 269 1.68 -5.01 5.44
C ASP A 269 0.31 -4.48 5.06
N VAL A 270 -0.52 -5.32 4.43
CA VAL A 270 -1.91 -4.98 4.09
C VAL A 270 -2.70 -4.58 5.33
N ILE A 271 -2.62 -5.38 6.39
CA ILE A 271 -3.38 -5.14 7.62
C ILE A 271 -2.87 -3.90 8.37
N ALA A 272 -1.56 -3.70 8.43
CA ALA A 272 -0.95 -2.54 9.06
C ALA A 272 -1.34 -1.26 8.32
N LEU A 273 -1.22 -1.22 7.00
CA LEU A 273 -1.67 -0.09 6.18
C LEU A 273 -3.16 0.19 6.40
N ALA A 274 -4.01 -0.85 6.42
CA ALA A 274 -5.43 -0.70 6.68
C ALA A 274 -5.76 -0.20 8.10
N GLN A 275 -4.96 -0.56 9.11
CA GLN A 275 -5.05 -0.04 10.48
C GLN A 275 -4.78 1.48 10.53
N TYR A 276 -3.96 1.99 9.61
CA TYR A 276 -3.70 3.42 9.43
C TYR A 276 -4.64 4.08 8.40
N GLY A 277 -5.72 3.40 8.00
CA GLY A 277 -6.73 3.95 7.09
C GLY A 277 -6.43 3.77 5.60
N MET A 278 -5.26 3.23 5.25
CA MET A 278 -4.89 2.94 3.86
C MET A 278 -5.46 1.59 3.45
N ARG A 279 -6.74 1.60 3.05
CA ARG A 279 -7.51 0.39 2.76
C ARG A 279 -7.46 -0.07 1.30
N ASN A 280 -6.54 0.46 0.49
CA ASN A 280 -6.35 0.04 -0.91
C ASN A 280 -5.11 -0.84 -1.12
N ALA A 281 -4.54 -1.39 -0.04
CA ALA A 281 -3.42 -2.31 -0.11
C ALA A 281 -3.85 -3.76 -0.38
N VAL A 282 -3.07 -4.47 -1.19
CA VAL A 282 -3.25 -5.89 -1.49
C VAL A 282 -1.90 -6.62 -1.50
N ALA A 283 -1.88 -7.92 -1.25
CA ALA A 283 -0.64 -8.70 -1.27
C ALA A 283 -0.74 -9.97 -2.12
N THR A 284 0.39 -10.38 -2.69
CA THR A 284 0.53 -11.71 -3.29
C THR A 284 0.69 -12.78 -2.21
N LEU A 285 0.42 -14.04 -2.55
CA LEU A 285 0.26 -15.12 -1.59
C LEU A 285 1.50 -16.02 -1.52
N GLY A 286 2.67 -15.40 -1.30
CA GLY A 286 3.97 -16.09 -1.26
C GLY A 286 4.49 -16.47 -2.65
N THR A 287 4.12 -15.69 -3.67
CA THR A 287 4.59 -15.81 -5.05
C THR A 287 4.90 -14.43 -5.61
N ALA A 288 5.72 -14.35 -6.66
CA ALA A 288 5.88 -13.10 -7.40
C ALA A 288 4.53 -12.63 -7.96
N CYS A 289 4.35 -11.31 -8.10
CA CYS A 289 3.20 -10.78 -8.81
C CYS A 289 3.30 -11.17 -10.30
N GLY A 290 2.24 -11.78 -10.83
CA GLY A 290 2.18 -12.31 -12.19
C GLY A 290 1.10 -11.61 -13.00
N GLU A 291 1.00 -11.97 -14.28
CA GLU A 291 0.03 -11.38 -15.21
C GLU A 291 -1.42 -11.54 -14.75
N ASP A 292 -1.79 -12.73 -14.23
CA ASP A 292 -3.15 -13.00 -13.72
C ASP A 292 -3.52 -12.09 -12.54
N HIS A 293 -2.58 -11.78 -11.64
CA HIS A 293 -2.78 -10.83 -10.55
C HIS A 293 -3.03 -9.41 -11.08
N LEU A 294 -2.26 -8.98 -12.07
CA LEU A 294 -2.40 -7.64 -12.65
C LEU A 294 -3.69 -7.52 -13.45
N LYS A 295 -4.05 -8.53 -14.24
CA LYS A 295 -5.36 -8.58 -14.90
C LYS A 295 -6.50 -8.50 -13.90
N LEU A 296 -6.39 -9.16 -12.75
CA LEU A 296 -7.39 -9.04 -11.67
C LEU A 296 -7.42 -7.62 -11.09
N ALA A 297 -6.26 -7.02 -10.79
CA ALA A 297 -6.16 -5.67 -10.26
C ALA A 297 -6.77 -4.63 -11.21
N PHE A 298 -6.42 -4.70 -12.49
CA PHE A 298 -6.87 -3.76 -13.52
C PHE A 298 -8.36 -3.86 -13.88
N ARG A 299 -9.10 -4.86 -13.37
CA ARG A 299 -10.57 -4.85 -13.41
C ARG A 299 -11.19 -3.82 -12.47
N TYR A 300 -10.44 -3.36 -11.47
CA TYR A 300 -10.97 -2.50 -10.40
C TYR A 300 -10.32 -1.12 -10.37
N VAL A 301 -9.10 -0.98 -10.89
CA VAL A 301 -8.33 0.26 -10.89
C VAL A 301 -7.60 0.43 -12.21
N ASN A 302 -7.22 1.65 -12.55
CA ASN A 302 -6.34 1.91 -13.70
C ASN A 302 -4.88 2.09 -13.27
N GLU A 303 -4.60 2.28 -11.98
CA GLU A 303 -3.26 2.46 -11.45
C GLU A 303 -2.91 1.39 -10.41
N VAL A 304 -1.75 0.76 -10.57
CA VAL A 304 -1.17 -0.16 -9.60
C VAL A 304 0.19 0.39 -9.15
N VAL A 305 0.42 0.45 -7.84
CA VAL A 305 1.74 0.81 -7.29
C VAL A 305 2.30 -0.39 -6.57
N PHE A 306 3.46 -0.88 -7.02
CA PHE A 306 4.20 -1.87 -6.28
C PHE A 306 5.02 -1.21 -5.19
N CYS A 307 4.95 -1.73 -3.97
CA CYS A 307 5.74 -1.28 -2.83
C CYS A 307 6.65 -2.42 -2.39
N PHE A 308 7.95 -2.22 -2.56
CA PHE A 308 8.97 -3.21 -2.19
C PHE A 308 9.81 -2.71 -1.03
N ASP A 309 10.27 -3.66 -0.23
CA ASP A 309 11.21 -3.41 0.87
C ASP A 309 12.51 -2.80 0.31
N GLY A 310 13.16 -1.96 1.12
CA GLY A 310 14.35 -1.20 0.70
C GLY A 310 15.65 -1.99 0.55
N ASP A 311 15.57 -3.32 0.54
CA ASP A 311 16.73 -4.22 0.48
C ASP A 311 16.99 -4.78 -0.94
N ASN A 312 18.07 -5.56 -1.08
CA ASN A 312 18.43 -6.16 -2.37
C ASN A 312 17.41 -7.22 -2.86
N ALA A 313 16.70 -7.87 -1.94
CA ALA A 313 15.65 -8.83 -2.27
C ALA A 313 14.44 -8.11 -2.88
N GLY A 314 14.02 -6.99 -2.30
CA GLY A 314 12.97 -6.10 -2.80
C GLY A 314 13.29 -5.56 -4.19
N ARG A 315 14.54 -5.10 -4.42
CA ARG A 315 14.99 -4.68 -5.78
C ARG A 315 14.93 -5.81 -6.81
N THR A 316 15.30 -7.03 -6.42
CA THR A 316 15.22 -8.20 -7.30
C THR A 316 13.75 -8.58 -7.59
N ALA A 317 12.89 -8.49 -6.58
CA ALA A 317 11.45 -8.70 -6.72
C ALA A 317 10.81 -7.65 -7.63
N ALA A 318 11.25 -6.39 -7.55
CA ALA A 318 10.80 -5.31 -8.41
C ALA A 318 11.11 -5.57 -9.89
N LYS A 319 12.33 -6.01 -10.22
CA LYS A 319 12.69 -6.38 -11.60
C LYS A 319 11.82 -7.53 -12.14
N ARG A 320 11.49 -8.52 -11.28
CA ARG A 320 10.58 -9.61 -11.66
C ARG A 320 9.15 -9.11 -11.89
N ALA A 321 8.64 -8.28 -10.99
CA ALA A 321 7.31 -7.69 -11.11
C ALA A 321 7.19 -6.80 -12.36
N LEU A 322 8.25 -6.03 -12.67
CA LEU A 322 8.35 -5.24 -13.89
C LEU A 322 8.20 -6.09 -15.15
N VAL A 323 8.99 -7.16 -15.29
CA VAL A 323 8.89 -8.04 -16.47
C VAL A 323 7.51 -8.69 -16.57
N ASN A 324 6.98 -9.18 -15.45
CA ASN A 324 5.66 -9.81 -15.41
C ASN A 324 4.51 -8.83 -15.67
N ALA A 325 4.75 -7.53 -15.53
CA ALA A 325 3.74 -6.51 -15.71
C ALA A 325 3.55 -6.07 -17.17
N LEU A 326 4.60 -6.15 -17.99
CA LEU A 326 4.58 -5.68 -19.37
C LEU A 326 3.40 -6.26 -20.19
N PRO A 327 3.10 -7.58 -20.15
CA PRO A 327 1.97 -8.14 -20.90
C PRO A 327 0.60 -7.61 -20.49
N ALA A 328 0.48 -7.04 -19.28
CA ALA A 328 -0.77 -6.49 -18.76
C ALA A 328 -0.92 -4.98 -19.01
N MET A 329 0.02 -4.30 -19.66
CA MET A 329 0.02 -2.85 -19.88
C MET A 329 -0.73 -2.43 -21.15
N GLU A 330 -2.06 -2.56 -21.13
CA GLU A 330 -2.96 -1.95 -22.13
C GLU A 330 -3.03 -0.42 -21.99
N ASP A 331 -3.43 0.28 -23.05
CA ASP A 331 -3.59 1.73 -23.05
C ASP A 331 -4.53 2.19 -21.91
N GLY A 332 -4.12 3.22 -21.17
CA GLY A 332 -4.86 3.76 -20.02
C GLY A 332 -4.55 3.11 -18.67
N ARG A 333 -3.72 2.05 -18.64
CA ARG A 333 -3.18 1.47 -17.40
C ARG A 333 -1.88 2.13 -16.99
N GLN A 334 -1.67 2.27 -15.69
CA GLN A 334 -0.47 2.86 -15.10
C GLN A 334 0.10 1.94 -14.02
N ILE A 335 1.43 1.80 -14.03
CA ILE A 335 2.17 1.12 -12.96
C ILE A 335 3.28 2.04 -12.44
N ARG A 336 3.46 2.05 -11.12
CA ARG A 336 4.61 2.67 -10.46
C ARG A 336 5.29 1.73 -9.49
N PHE A 337 6.55 2.03 -9.17
CA PHE A 337 7.38 1.32 -8.23
C PHE A 337 7.80 2.25 -7.09
N LEU A 338 7.38 1.93 -5.88
CA LEU A 338 7.79 2.56 -4.64
C LEU A 338 8.83 1.67 -3.96
N PHE A 339 10.04 2.20 -3.78
CA PHE A 339 11.11 1.57 -3.03
C PHE A 339 11.21 2.23 -1.66
N LEU A 340 11.05 1.44 -0.61
CA LEU A 340 11.18 1.95 0.76
C LEU A 340 12.65 2.18 1.15
N PRO A 341 12.92 2.97 2.19
CA PRO A 341 14.27 3.08 2.75
C PRO A 341 14.82 1.72 3.21
N GLU A 342 16.14 1.60 3.23
CA GLU A 342 16.81 0.35 3.63
C GLU A 342 16.36 -0.12 5.03
N GLY A 343 16.04 -1.41 5.14
CA GLY A 343 15.57 -2.03 6.39
C GLY A 343 14.13 -1.70 6.80
N GLN A 344 13.35 -1.03 5.95
CA GLN A 344 11.93 -0.75 6.19
C GLN A 344 11.02 -1.64 5.34
N ASP A 345 9.91 -2.08 5.96
CA ASP A 345 8.75 -2.68 5.30
C ASP A 345 7.54 -1.73 5.41
N PRO A 346 6.44 -1.95 4.67
CA PRO A 346 5.27 -1.09 4.76
C PRO A 346 4.67 -1.04 6.17
N ASP A 347 4.69 -2.15 6.92
CA ASP A 347 4.24 -2.23 8.31
C ASP A 347 5.04 -1.31 9.24
N THR A 348 6.37 -1.37 9.24
CA THR A 348 7.25 -0.53 10.07
C THR A 348 7.19 0.92 9.64
N LEU A 349 7.22 1.19 8.34
CA LEU A 349 7.30 2.55 7.84
C LEU A 349 6.01 3.32 8.11
N VAL A 350 4.82 2.76 7.82
CA VAL A 350 3.55 3.46 8.07
C VAL A 350 3.35 3.78 9.54
N ARG A 351 3.84 2.92 10.45
CA ARG A 351 3.83 3.17 11.90
C ARG A 351 4.72 4.34 12.30
N GLN A 352 5.84 4.53 11.62
CA GLN A 352 6.80 5.60 11.92
C GLN A 352 6.35 6.95 11.36
N ILE A 353 5.87 6.98 10.10
CA ILE A 353 5.63 8.24 9.38
C ILE A 353 4.13 8.60 9.26
N GLY A 354 3.23 7.66 9.55
CA GLY A 354 1.79 7.82 9.40
C GLY A 354 1.29 7.73 7.96
N ALA A 355 -0.03 7.60 7.80
CA ALA A 355 -0.67 7.37 6.50
C ALA A 355 -0.49 8.51 5.49
N GLU A 356 -0.54 9.77 5.93
CA GLU A 356 -0.43 10.93 5.04
C GLU A 356 0.93 10.97 4.34
N ARG A 357 2.02 10.81 5.11
CA ARG A 357 3.39 10.80 4.56
C ARG A 357 3.64 9.56 3.71
N PHE A 358 3.14 8.40 4.14
CA PHE A 358 3.22 7.20 3.33
C PHE A 358 2.51 7.38 1.99
N THR A 359 1.32 8.00 1.99
CA THR A 359 0.57 8.32 0.77
C THR A 359 1.36 9.24 -0.16
N ALA A 360 2.02 10.27 0.38
CA ALA A 360 2.89 11.16 -0.40
C ALA A 360 4.07 10.39 -1.04
N GLN A 361 4.62 9.36 -0.38
CA GLN A 361 5.64 8.52 -1.01
C GLN A 361 5.07 7.69 -2.18
N ILE A 362 3.86 7.16 -2.04
CA ILE A 362 3.20 6.41 -3.13
C ILE A 362 3.00 7.31 -4.37
N GLU A 363 2.63 8.58 -4.18
CA GLU A 363 2.49 9.55 -5.29
C GLU A 363 3.80 9.83 -6.03
N ASN A 364 4.94 9.73 -5.33
CA ASN A 364 6.27 9.89 -5.89
C ASN A 364 6.91 8.58 -6.37
N GLY A 365 6.14 7.48 -6.44
CA GLY A 365 6.62 6.22 -7.00
C GLY A 365 7.12 6.36 -8.44
N VAL A 366 8.20 5.66 -8.76
CA VAL A 366 8.87 5.69 -10.06
C VAL A 366 7.97 5.07 -11.13
N PRO A 367 7.63 5.77 -12.23
CA PRO A 367 6.85 5.21 -13.33
C PRO A 367 7.50 3.96 -13.95
N LEU A 368 6.67 3.04 -14.46
CA LEU A 368 7.12 1.77 -15.05
C LEU A 368 8.14 1.99 -16.16
N GLU A 369 7.93 2.98 -17.03
CA GLU A 369 8.80 3.27 -18.16
C GLU A 369 10.20 3.73 -17.74
N GLU A 370 10.28 4.54 -16.69
CA GLU A 370 11.54 5.04 -16.13
C GLU A 370 12.29 3.89 -15.48
N PHE A 371 11.62 3.15 -14.60
CA PHE A 371 12.22 2.00 -13.93
C PHE A 371 12.67 0.91 -14.93
N LEU A 372 11.91 0.67 -16.00
CA LEU A 372 12.30 -0.27 -17.05
C LEU A 372 13.62 0.11 -17.70
N PHE A 373 13.74 1.35 -18.17
CA PHE A 373 14.95 1.78 -18.87
C PHE A 373 16.14 1.84 -17.92
N ASP A 374 15.96 2.27 -16.67
CA ASP A 374 17.03 2.30 -15.67
C ASP A 374 17.50 0.88 -15.32
N ALA A 375 16.57 -0.06 -15.14
CA ALA A 375 16.91 -1.46 -14.86
C ALA A 375 17.65 -2.13 -16.03
N VAL A 376 17.32 -1.79 -17.28
CA VAL A 376 18.02 -2.31 -18.46
C VAL A 376 19.39 -1.64 -18.64
N ALA A 377 19.53 -0.36 -18.26
CA ALA A 377 20.78 0.40 -18.38
C ALA A 377 21.80 0.07 -17.28
N GLU A 378 21.40 -0.65 -16.23
CA GLU A 378 22.28 -0.99 -15.11
C GLU A 378 23.54 -1.73 -15.57
N GLY A 379 24.71 -1.15 -15.28
CA GLY A 379 26.01 -1.69 -15.70
C GLY A 379 26.33 -1.49 -17.19
N ILE A 380 25.59 -0.64 -17.91
CA ILE A 380 25.82 -0.33 -19.33
C ILE A 380 26.10 1.17 -19.48
N ASP A 381 27.24 1.53 -20.10
CA ASP A 381 27.47 2.90 -20.54
C ASP A 381 26.66 3.20 -21.81
N VAL A 382 25.45 3.73 -21.62
CA VAL A 382 24.52 4.10 -22.69
C VAL A 382 24.99 5.27 -23.57
N ASN A 383 26.15 5.89 -23.29
CA ASN A 383 26.73 6.90 -24.17
C ASN A 383 27.72 6.30 -25.18
N SER A 384 28.27 5.12 -24.89
CA SER A 384 29.16 4.40 -25.81
C SER A 384 28.39 3.76 -26.98
N MET A 385 29.04 3.56 -28.13
CA MET A 385 28.41 2.84 -29.26
C MET A 385 28.04 1.41 -28.89
N GLU A 386 28.95 0.70 -28.21
CA GLU A 386 28.73 -0.67 -27.73
C GLU A 386 27.58 -0.74 -26.72
N GLY A 387 27.55 0.17 -25.75
CA GLY A 387 26.51 0.21 -24.73
C GLY A 387 25.14 0.54 -25.29
N ARG A 388 25.02 1.46 -26.27
CA ARG A 388 23.74 1.72 -26.96
C ARG A 388 23.24 0.49 -27.73
N ALA A 389 24.13 -0.24 -28.40
CA ALA A 389 23.77 -1.48 -29.08
C ALA A 389 23.27 -2.55 -28.09
N ARG A 390 24.00 -2.74 -26.97
CA ARG A 390 23.61 -3.68 -25.92
C ARG A 390 22.29 -3.30 -25.26
N PHE A 391 22.09 -2.01 -24.95
CA PHE A 391 20.87 -1.48 -24.37
C PHE A 391 19.65 -1.73 -25.27
N GLY A 392 19.75 -1.41 -26.56
CA GLY A 392 18.70 -1.69 -27.55
C GLY A 392 18.36 -3.18 -27.64
N LYS A 393 19.38 -4.03 -27.69
CA LYS A 393 19.25 -5.51 -27.75
C LYS A 393 18.53 -6.09 -26.53
N LEU A 394 18.72 -5.51 -25.35
CA LEU A 394 18.06 -5.95 -24.13
C LEU A 394 16.65 -5.38 -23.97
N ALA A 395 16.44 -4.11 -24.31
CA ALA A 395 15.16 -3.42 -24.12
C ALA A 395 14.10 -3.85 -25.16
N ALA A 396 14.46 -3.99 -26.43
CA ALA A 396 13.49 -4.22 -27.51
C ALA A 396 12.65 -5.51 -27.30
N PRO A 397 13.23 -6.67 -26.92
CA PRO A 397 12.44 -7.87 -26.61
C PRO A 397 11.46 -7.68 -25.45
N LEU A 398 11.82 -6.90 -24.43
CA LEU A 398 10.93 -6.60 -23.31
C LEU A 398 9.77 -5.72 -23.76
N LEU A 399 10.04 -4.65 -24.50
CA LEU A 399 9.00 -3.79 -25.06
C LEU A 399 8.05 -4.55 -26.00
N ASN A 400 8.55 -5.59 -26.67
CA ASN A 400 7.71 -6.42 -27.53
C ASN A 400 6.68 -7.26 -26.76
N THR A 401 6.83 -7.43 -25.44
CA THR A 401 5.83 -8.10 -24.60
C THR A 401 4.65 -7.20 -24.24
N LEU A 402 4.76 -5.88 -24.45
CA LEU A 402 3.64 -4.96 -24.29
C LEU A 402 2.54 -5.27 -25.32
N PRO A 403 1.25 -5.16 -24.96
CA PRO A 403 0.15 -5.18 -25.92
C PRO A 403 0.32 -4.13 -27.03
N ASN A 404 -0.22 -4.41 -28.21
CA ASN A 404 -0.29 -3.42 -29.28
C ASN A 404 -1.17 -2.24 -28.85
N GLY A 405 -0.66 -1.02 -28.96
CA GLY A 405 -1.34 0.19 -28.50
C GLY A 405 -0.42 1.41 -28.56
N ILE A 406 -0.97 2.58 -28.21
CA ILE A 406 -0.25 3.85 -28.23
C ILE A 406 0.93 3.81 -27.24
N TYR A 407 0.74 3.20 -26.08
CA TYR A 407 1.78 3.09 -25.07
C TYR A 407 3.02 2.33 -25.58
N ARG A 408 2.82 1.21 -26.27
CA ARG A 408 3.91 0.44 -26.89
C ARG A 408 4.68 1.27 -27.92
N GLU A 409 3.99 1.99 -28.80
CA GLU A 409 4.62 2.85 -29.80
C GLU A 409 5.48 3.95 -29.16
N LEU A 410 4.97 4.60 -28.10
CA LEU A 410 5.71 5.62 -27.35
C LEU A 410 6.95 5.04 -26.66
N MET A 411 6.86 3.82 -26.13
CA MET A 411 7.99 3.13 -25.51
C MET A 411 9.09 2.81 -26.52
N PHE A 412 8.75 2.31 -27.72
CA PHE A 412 9.72 2.08 -28.79
C PHE A 412 10.32 3.39 -29.31
N ALA A 413 9.52 4.46 -29.43
CA ALA A 413 10.03 5.79 -29.80
C ALA A 413 11.01 6.35 -28.75
N ASN A 414 10.77 6.12 -27.46
CA ASN A 414 11.70 6.48 -26.39
C ASN A 414 13.00 5.67 -26.48
N LEU A 415 12.92 4.37 -26.75
CA LEU A 415 14.08 3.51 -26.96
C LEU A 415 14.92 3.97 -28.18
N ALA A 416 14.27 4.34 -29.28
CA ALA A 416 14.93 4.90 -30.46
C ALA A 416 15.70 6.19 -30.12
N LYS A 417 15.10 7.10 -29.35
CA LYS A 417 15.78 8.32 -28.89
C LYS A 417 17.00 8.03 -28.02
N ARG A 418 16.90 7.07 -27.10
CA ARG A 418 18.00 6.70 -26.18
C ARG A 418 19.15 6.00 -26.89
N THR A 419 18.87 5.19 -27.91
CA THR A 419 19.90 4.42 -28.64
C THR A 419 20.44 5.15 -29.86
N GLY A 420 19.67 6.06 -30.45
CA GLY A 420 19.94 6.65 -31.77
C GLY A 420 19.71 5.69 -32.95
N LEU A 421 19.08 4.53 -32.72
CA LEU A 421 18.76 3.55 -33.75
C LEU A 421 17.40 3.87 -34.40
N SER A 422 17.20 3.41 -35.64
CA SER A 422 15.90 3.52 -36.30
C SER A 422 14.87 2.60 -35.65
N LEU A 423 13.59 3.01 -35.74
CA LEU A 423 12.48 2.21 -35.22
C LEU A 423 12.42 0.83 -35.88
N ASP A 424 12.61 0.76 -37.19
CA ASP A 424 12.58 -0.50 -37.95
C ASP A 424 13.64 -1.48 -37.44
N LEU A 425 14.86 -1.01 -37.18
CA LEU A 425 15.93 -1.85 -36.65
C LEU A 425 15.62 -2.34 -35.22
N LEU A 426 15.03 -1.49 -34.38
CA LEU A 426 14.61 -1.91 -33.04
C LEU A 426 13.49 -2.96 -33.09
N LEU A 427 12.56 -2.86 -34.04
CA LEU A 427 11.52 -3.86 -34.24
C LEU A 427 12.09 -5.20 -34.73
N GLU A 428 13.17 -5.20 -35.51
CA GLU A 428 13.87 -6.44 -35.90
C GLU A 428 14.51 -7.16 -34.69
N LEU A 429 15.06 -6.40 -33.74
CA LEU A 429 15.67 -6.94 -32.51
C LEU A 429 14.68 -7.62 -31.57
N THR A 430 13.38 -7.42 -31.74
CA THR A 430 12.34 -8.01 -30.87
C THR A 430 12.27 -9.54 -30.93
N LYS A 431 12.88 -10.16 -31.95
CA LYS A 431 12.89 -11.62 -32.15
C LYS A 431 13.85 -12.36 -31.22
N GLU A 432 14.72 -11.65 -30.50
CA GLU A 432 15.69 -12.25 -29.59
C GLU A 432 15.08 -12.57 -28.22
N LYS A 433 15.54 -13.65 -27.57
CA LYS A 433 15.15 -14.00 -26.19
C LYS A 433 16.11 -13.33 -25.20
N VAL A 434 15.58 -12.54 -24.27
CA VAL A 434 16.35 -11.83 -23.23
C VAL A 434 15.72 -12.08 -21.85
N SER A 435 16.56 -12.20 -20.81
CA SER A 435 16.12 -12.23 -19.41
C SER A 435 16.83 -11.14 -18.59
N LEU A 436 16.06 -10.36 -17.84
CA LEU A 436 16.57 -9.39 -16.85
C LEU A 436 16.93 -10.02 -15.50
N VAL A 437 16.62 -11.30 -15.32
CA VAL A 437 16.80 -12.03 -14.07
C VAL A 437 17.59 -13.30 -14.38
N ALA A 438 18.69 -13.54 -13.66
CA ALA A 438 19.38 -14.82 -13.74
C ALA A 438 18.40 -15.94 -13.33
N GLU A 439 18.24 -16.97 -14.16
CA GLU A 439 17.46 -18.14 -13.77
C GLU A 439 18.06 -18.72 -12.47
N PRO A 440 17.24 -19.08 -11.46
CA PRO A 440 17.76 -19.85 -10.35
C PRO A 440 18.35 -21.14 -10.93
N ALA A 441 19.60 -21.45 -10.55
CA ALA A 441 20.21 -22.73 -10.87
C ALA A 441 19.21 -23.84 -10.51
N LYS A 442 18.95 -24.75 -11.46
CA LYS A 442 18.13 -25.94 -11.18
C LYS A 442 18.65 -26.57 -9.88
N PRO A 443 17.78 -26.89 -8.91
CA PRO A 443 18.23 -27.51 -7.67
C PRO A 443 19.00 -28.77 -8.04
N ASP A 444 20.23 -28.87 -7.53
CA ASP A 444 21.04 -30.06 -7.64
C ASP A 444 20.24 -31.24 -7.07
N PRO A 445 20.02 -32.33 -7.83
CA PRO A 445 19.30 -33.51 -7.34
C PRO A 445 19.90 -34.10 -6.05
N SER A 446 21.13 -33.71 -5.70
CA SER A 446 21.83 -34.14 -4.48
C SER A 446 21.49 -33.35 -3.21
N GLN A 447 20.63 -32.32 -3.28
CA GLN A 447 20.15 -31.55 -2.11
C GLN A 447 18.65 -31.75 -1.82
N GLN A 448 18.17 -32.99 -1.87
CA GLN A 448 16.97 -33.35 -1.13
C GLN A 448 17.30 -33.34 0.38
N PRO A 449 16.49 -32.72 1.25
CA PRO A 449 16.66 -32.88 2.68
C PRO A 449 16.54 -34.36 3.03
N GLN A 450 17.62 -34.95 3.55
CA GLN A 450 17.56 -36.28 4.13
C GLN A 450 16.51 -36.29 5.26
N PRO A 451 15.70 -37.35 5.39
CA PRO A 451 14.84 -37.51 6.55
C PRO A 451 15.73 -37.58 7.81
N GLU A 452 15.50 -36.70 8.78
CA GLU A 452 16.18 -36.76 10.06
C GLU A 452 15.84 -38.08 10.79
N PRO A 453 16.78 -38.63 11.59
CA PRO A 453 16.59 -39.92 12.26
C PRO A 453 15.50 -39.84 13.34
N GLU A 454 14.67 -40.87 13.41
CA GLU A 454 13.69 -41.08 14.47
C GLU A 454 14.38 -41.13 15.86
N LEU A 455 13.89 -40.33 16.81
CA LEU A 455 14.17 -40.55 18.22
C LEU A 455 13.16 -41.56 18.78
N PRO A 456 13.61 -42.64 19.44
CA PRO A 456 12.73 -43.70 19.92
C PRO A 456 11.90 -43.25 21.13
N ALA A 457 10.63 -43.65 21.12
CA ALA A 457 9.76 -43.59 22.29
C ALA A 457 10.08 -44.75 23.25
N HIS A 458 9.76 -44.52 24.54
CA HIS A 458 9.69 -45.43 25.69
C HIS A 458 10.83 -45.32 26.73
N LEU A 459 10.50 -44.70 27.86
CA LEU A 459 10.55 -45.35 29.18
C LEU A 459 9.76 -44.51 30.20
N GLY A 460 8.74 -45.15 30.78
CA GLY A 460 7.95 -44.60 31.88
C GLY A 460 8.55 -44.89 33.26
N ALA A 461 8.18 -44.04 34.22
CA ALA A 461 8.00 -44.25 35.66
C ALA A 461 9.07 -45.01 36.48
N ASN A 462 9.75 -44.37 37.44
CA ASN A 462 9.30 -44.25 38.85
C ASN A 462 10.43 -43.79 39.83
N ILE A 463 10.04 -42.88 40.73
CA ILE A 463 10.39 -42.72 42.17
C ILE A 463 11.84 -42.42 42.61
N GLY A 464 11.99 -41.31 43.35
CA GLY A 464 13.10 -41.06 44.28
C GLY A 464 13.06 -39.66 44.92
N THR A 465 12.66 -39.58 46.18
CA THR A 465 12.34 -38.41 47.03
C THR A 465 13.52 -37.53 47.50
N SER A 466 13.16 -36.36 48.09
CA SER A 466 13.85 -35.55 49.13
C SER A 466 14.53 -34.25 48.59
N ILE A 467 14.48 -33.02 49.16
CA ILE A 467 14.18 -32.47 50.51
C ILE A 467 13.78 -30.96 50.40
N SER A 468 12.88 -30.55 51.32
CA SER A 468 12.65 -29.23 51.99
C SER A 468 12.32 -27.92 51.24
N ALA A 469 11.30 -27.29 51.81
CA ALA A 469 10.77 -25.95 51.59
C ALA A 469 11.64 -24.81 52.16
N SER A 470 11.47 -23.61 51.60
CA SER A 470 11.54 -22.36 52.35
C SER A 470 10.58 -21.32 51.75
N THR A 471 9.87 -20.67 52.66
CA THR A 471 8.72 -19.77 52.54
C THR A 471 9.12 -18.36 52.07
N PRO A 472 8.27 -17.64 51.30
CA PRO A 472 8.45 -16.21 50.99
C PRO A 472 7.83 -15.30 52.07
N PRO A 473 8.32 -14.07 52.27
CA PRO A 473 7.72 -13.14 53.23
C PRO A 473 6.50 -12.39 52.64
N HIS A 474 5.42 -12.32 53.43
CA HIS A 474 4.37 -11.27 53.38
C HIS A 474 4.94 -9.92 53.90
N ILE A 475 4.35 -8.72 53.89
CA ILE A 475 2.99 -8.10 53.75
C ILE A 475 3.32 -6.70 53.14
N ASP A 476 2.48 -6.00 52.35
CA ASP A 476 1.50 -5.05 52.90
C ASP A 476 0.45 -4.55 51.89
N GLU A 477 -0.78 -4.45 52.41
CA GLU A 477 -2.02 -4.01 51.77
C GLU A 477 -2.25 -2.51 52.03
N SER A 478 -2.83 -1.79 51.06
CA SER A 478 -3.77 -0.71 51.40
C SER A 478 -4.77 -0.41 50.28
N TYR A 479 -6.04 -0.67 50.61
CA TYR A 479 -7.33 -0.10 50.17
C TYR A 479 -7.38 0.72 48.85
N ALA A 480 -8.08 0.26 47.81
CA ALA A 480 -9.54 0.23 47.61
C ALA A 480 -10.20 1.62 47.44
N HIS A 481 -10.68 1.93 46.23
CA HIS A 481 -12.08 2.27 45.93
C HIS A 481 -12.28 2.61 44.43
N ILE A 482 -13.08 1.81 43.73
CA ILE A 482 -13.69 2.13 42.44
C ILE A 482 -15.21 1.99 42.64
N PRO A 483 -16.02 3.03 42.38
CA PRO A 483 -17.45 2.86 42.16
C PRO A 483 -17.81 2.86 40.65
N PRO A 484 -18.97 2.30 40.29
CA PRO A 484 -19.29 1.86 38.93
C PRO A 484 -19.85 2.97 38.02
N LEU A 485 -19.63 2.79 36.72
CA LEU A 485 -20.32 3.49 35.63
C LEU A 485 -21.73 2.93 35.44
N GLU A 486 -22.73 3.79 35.20
CA GLU A 486 -23.95 3.58 34.40
C GLU A 486 -24.62 4.98 34.17
N PRO A 487 -25.56 5.13 33.22
CA PRO A 487 -25.54 6.13 32.16
C PRO A 487 -26.64 7.19 32.32
N ASP A 488 -26.54 8.33 31.60
CA ASP A 488 -27.75 9.04 31.18
C ASP A 488 -27.57 9.99 30.00
N TYR A 489 -28.59 9.95 29.15
CA TYR A 489 -28.77 10.67 27.90
C TYR A 489 -29.85 11.74 28.14
N VAL A 490 -29.54 13.04 28.03
CA VAL A 490 -30.59 14.07 27.89
C VAL A 490 -30.15 15.19 26.95
N ALA A 491 -30.95 15.38 25.90
CA ALA A 491 -30.88 16.45 24.94
C ALA A 491 -31.25 17.82 25.56
N ARG A 492 -30.54 18.89 25.15
CA ARG A 492 -31.09 20.26 25.15
C ARG A 492 -30.66 21.01 23.90
N THR A 493 -31.67 21.39 23.13
CA THR A 493 -31.66 22.44 22.12
C THR A 493 -31.51 23.82 22.78
N ALA A 494 -30.72 24.72 22.20
CA ALA A 494 -31.17 26.02 21.69
C ALA A 494 -30.01 27.01 21.40
N GLN A 495 -30.18 27.70 20.28
CA GLN A 495 -29.82 29.09 19.97
C GLN A 495 -28.46 29.41 19.33
N THR A 496 -28.64 29.93 18.11
CA THR A 496 -27.74 30.55 17.16
C THR A 496 -27.18 31.89 17.64
N SER A 497 -25.87 32.08 17.50
CA SER A 497 -25.25 33.40 17.32
C SER A 497 -23.99 33.27 16.46
N ALA A 498 -23.92 34.04 15.38
CA ALA A 498 -22.78 34.14 14.46
C ALA A 498 -21.53 34.78 15.14
N PRO A 499 -20.32 34.53 14.64
CA PRO A 499 -19.11 34.49 15.46
C PRO A 499 -18.42 35.86 15.62
N LYS A 500 -17.93 36.13 16.84
CA LYS A 500 -16.83 37.07 17.08
C LYS A 500 -15.52 36.37 16.74
N SER A 501 -14.67 37.00 15.93
CA SER A 501 -13.35 36.51 15.53
C SER A 501 -12.48 36.24 16.76
N ALA A 502 -12.32 34.96 17.11
CA ALA A 502 -11.37 34.49 18.10
C ALA A 502 -9.95 34.47 17.49
N PRO A 503 -8.89 34.70 18.30
CA PRO A 503 -7.52 34.65 17.82
C PRO A 503 -7.18 33.24 17.30
N VAL A 504 -6.54 33.19 16.13
CA VAL A 504 -6.05 31.97 15.49
C VAL A 504 -5.19 31.19 16.49
N LYS A 505 -5.59 29.95 16.80
CA LYS A 505 -4.77 29.03 17.61
C LYS A 505 -3.50 28.71 16.82
N ARG A 506 -2.37 29.25 17.29
CA ARG A 506 -1.03 28.95 16.76
C ARG A 506 -0.71 27.47 16.95
N SER A 507 -0.23 26.80 15.90
CA SER A 507 0.32 25.45 15.97
C SER A 507 1.53 25.42 16.92
N SER A 508 1.47 24.59 17.96
CA SER A 508 2.50 24.49 19.00
C SER A 508 3.66 23.57 18.59
N ILE A 509 4.36 23.88 17.51
CA ILE A 509 5.64 23.24 17.15
C ILE A 509 6.67 24.33 16.96
N THR A 510 7.61 24.41 17.90
CA THR A 510 8.70 25.37 17.89
C THR A 510 9.92 24.78 17.18
N LEU A 511 9.89 24.78 15.85
CA LEU A 511 11.09 24.50 15.05
C LEU A 511 12.09 25.67 15.17
N ASN A 512 13.38 25.35 15.12
CA ASN A 512 14.44 26.37 15.03
C ASN A 512 14.21 27.22 13.76
N PRO A 513 14.14 28.56 13.85
CA PRO A 513 13.93 29.44 12.69
C PRO A 513 14.92 29.22 11.54
N VAL A 514 16.19 28.90 11.84
CA VAL A 514 17.22 28.66 10.82
C VAL A 514 16.88 27.42 9.99
N ARG A 515 16.53 26.32 10.66
CA ARG A 515 16.13 25.07 10.01
C ARG A 515 14.83 25.22 9.22
N LEU A 516 13.86 25.98 9.76
CA LEU A 516 12.61 26.27 9.07
C LEU A 516 12.84 27.04 7.77
N CYS A 517 13.67 28.09 7.80
CA CYS A 517 14.05 28.81 6.58
C CYS A 517 14.75 27.88 5.58
N THR A 518 15.72 27.07 6.02
CA THR A 518 16.43 26.14 5.13
C THR A 518 15.46 25.20 4.42
N ILE A 519 14.51 24.61 5.15
CA ILE A 519 13.52 23.68 4.57
C ILE A 519 12.60 24.41 3.57
N LEU A 520 12.07 25.58 3.93
CA LEU A 520 11.18 26.36 3.05
C LEU A 520 11.87 26.76 1.75
N LEU A 521 13.17 27.08 1.81
CA LEU A 521 13.95 27.45 0.63
C LEU A 521 14.34 26.27 -0.25
N LEU A 522 14.43 25.05 0.30
CA LEU A 522 14.64 23.84 -0.48
C LEU A 522 13.36 23.40 -1.21
N GLU A 523 12.19 23.54 -0.57
CA GLU A 523 10.89 23.21 -1.18
C GLU A 523 10.41 24.27 -2.16
N TYR A 524 10.59 25.54 -1.81
CA TYR A 524 10.10 26.67 -2.59
C TYR A 524 11.22 27.69 -2.87
N PRO A 525 12.25 27.34 -3.69
CA PRO A 525 13.37 28.25 -3.98
C PRO A 525 12.92 29.60 -4.56
N LYS A 526 11.79 29.63 -5.28
CA LYS A 526 11.24 30.85 -5.87
C LYS A 526 10.82 31.91 -4.84
N LEU A 527 10.56 31.53 -3.59
CA LEU A 527 10.20 32.47 -2.52
C LEU A 527 11.32 33.45 -2.20
N VAL A 528 12.59 33.11 -2.49
CA VAL A 528 13.71 34.04 -2.27
C VAL A 528 13.53 35.35 -3.04
N ALA A 529 12.88 35.30 -4.22
CA ALA A 529 12.64 36.48 -5.04
C ALA A 529 11.58 37.42 -4.45
N THR A 530 10.74 36.94 -3.54
CA THR A 530 9.69 37.75 -2.89
C THR A 530 10.15 38.33 -1.55
N LEU A 531 11.32 37.95 -1.07
CA LEU A 531 11.89 38.45 0.19
C LEU A 531 12.32 39.91 0.08
N ASN A 532 11.59 40.79 0.77
CA ASN A 532 11.93 42.22 0.82
C ASN A 532 13.05 42.54 1.83
N ASN A 533 13.26 41.70 2.85
CA ASN A 533 14.18 41.97 3.95
C ASN A 533 14.97 40.71 4.35
N ILE A 534 16.14 40.50 3.76
CA ILE A 534 17.07 39.44 4.17
C ILE A 534 18.05 40.03 5.20
N PRO A 535 18.22 39.41 6.38
CA PRO A 535 19.21 39.88 7.36
C PRO A 535 20.60 39.98 6.76
N ALA A 536 21.34 41.05 7.05
CA ALA A 536 22.72 41.18 6.62
C ALA A 536 23.56 40.01 7.17
N ARG A 537 24.45 39.46 6.33
CA ARG A 537 25.36 38.38 6.73
C ARG A 537 26.24 38.88 7.87
N ALA A 538 26.03 38.33 9.06
CA ALA A 538 26.84 38.62 10.24
C ALA A 538 27.97 37.60 10.37
N GLU A 539 29.13 38.04 10.86
CA GLU A 539 30.20 37.14 11.30
C GLU A 539 29.71 36.31 12.50
N THR A 540 29.42 35.04 12.24
CA THR A 540 28.85 34.09 13.18
C THR A 540 29.65 32.78 13.15
N GLU A 541 29.77 32.14 14.31
CA GLU A 541 30.33 30.78 14.44
C GLU A 541 29.25 29.70 14.25
N ASP A 542 27.99 30.11 14.09
CA ASP A 542 26.87 29.21 13.81
C ASP A 542 26.94 28.67 12.37
N GLU A 543 27.35 27.41 12.25
CA GLU A 543 27.50 26.72 10.96
C GLU A 543 26.16 26.57 10.22
N GLU A 544 25.05 26.32 10.92
CA GLU A 544 23.72 26.16 10.30
C GLU A 544 23.25 27.49 9.71
N LEU A 545 23.49 28.59 10.42
CA LEU A 545 23.16 29.93 9.96
C LEU A 545 24.03 30.37 8.78
N THR A 546 25.32 30.04 8.82
CA THR A 546 26.25 30.31 7.70
C THR A 546 25.81 29.57 6.43
N ARG A 547 25.42 28.31 6.58
CA ARG A 547 24.87 27.49 5.49
C ARG A 547 23.57 28.08 4.95
N LEU A 548 22.63 28.50 5.80
CA LEU A 548 21.41 29.16 5.35
C LEU A 548 21.69 30.39 4.48
N PHE A 549 22.66 31.22 4.84
CA PHE A 549 23.04 32.37 4.01
C PHE A 549 23.67 31.95 2.67
N ASP A 550 24.52 30.94 2.65
CA ASP A 550 25.09 30.40 1.41
C ASP A 550 23.99 29.81 0.49
N LEU A 551 22.94 29.20 1.06
CA LEU A 551 21.77 28.73 0.30
C LEU A 551 20.98 29.90 -0.31
N ILE A 552 20.69 30.93 0.48
CA ILE A 552 19.99 32.13 0.02
C ILE A 552 20.78 32.76 -1.14
N GLU A 553 22.08 32.95 -0.98
CA GLU A 553 22.95 33.52 -1.99
C GLU A 553 22.97 32.67 -3.28
N TYR A 554 23.07 31.34 -3.14
CA TYR A 554 23.03 30.42 -4.27
C TYR A 554 21.71 30.52 -5.06
N ILE A 555 20.57 30.59 -4.36
CA ILE A 555 19.24 30.70 -4.98
C ILE A 555 19.06 32.07 -5.63
N GLN A 556 19.54 33.16 -5.00
CA GLN A 556 19.48 34.51 -5.58
C GLN A 556 20.23 34.60 -6.92
N GLN A 557 21.39 33.94 -7.02
CA GLN A 557 22.16 33.89 -8.26
C GLN A 557 21.52 32.97 -9.32
N ARG A 558 20.64 32.04 -8.90
CA ARG A 558 19.99 31.03 -9.75
C ARG A 558 18.51 30.84 -9.36
N PRO A 559 17.63 31.80 -9.70
CA PRO A 559 16.22 31.78 -9.25
C PRO A 559 15.40 30.60 -9.81
N ASN A 560 15.89 29.93 -10.85
CA ASN A 560 15.29 28.72 -11.43
C ASN A 560 16.04 27.43 -11.06
N CYS A 561 16.88 27.44 -10.01
CA CYS A 561 17.59 26.23 -9.58
C CYS A 561 16.61 25.15 -9.12
N SER A 562 16.89 23.91 -9.52
CA SER A 562 16.16 22.74 -9.03
C SER A 562 16.75 22.26 -7.71
N PHE A 563 15.97 21.48 -6.94
CA PHE A 563 16.47 20.81 -5.74
C PHE A 563 17.74 19.99 -6.00
N ASN A 564 17.79 19.26 -7.13
CA ASN A 564 18.97 18.49 -7.54
C ASN A 564 20.19 19.39 -7.82
N SER A 565 19.96 20.59 -8.38
CA SER A 565 21.01 21.58 -8.59
C SER A 565 21.57 22.11 -7.26
N ILE A 566 20.69 22.35 -6.28
CA ILE A 566 21.07 22.76 -4.93
C ILE A 566 21.86 21.65 -4.24
N LEU A 567 21.39 20.41 -4.27
CA LEU A 567 22.10 19.26 -3.69
C LEU A 567 23.48 19.05 -4.33
N GLY A 568 23.59 19.15 -5.66
CA GLY A 568 24.86 19.04 -6.37
C GLY A 568 25.86 20.14 -5.98
N TYR A 569 25.39 21.38 -5.84
CA TYR A 569 26.21 22.46 -5.31
C TYR A 569 26.62 22.21 -3.86
N TRP A 570 25.69 21.71 -3.04
CA TRP A 570 25.93 21.42 -1.63
C TRP A 570 26.99 20.33 -1.43
N GLY A 571 26.91 19.26 -2.20
CA GLY A 571 27.88 18.17 -2.19
C GLY A 571 29.26 18.62 -2.65
N GLY A 572 29.32 19.47 -3.69
CA GLY A 572 30.59 20.03 -4.16
C GLY A 572 31.25 20.99 -3.16
N ARG A 573 30.47 21.72 -2.34
CA ARG A 573 30.97 22.74 -1.42
C ARG A 573 31.25 22.24 -0.01
N TYR A 574 30.41 21.35 0.52
CA TYR A 574 30.47 20.90 1.91
C TYR A 574 30.66 19.38 2.07
N GLY A 575 30.75 18.65 0.97
CA GLY A 575 30.94 17.20 0.96
C GLY A 575 29.64 16.39 1.00
N ILE A 576 29.79 15.09 0.75
CA ILE A 576 28.68 14.15 0.55
C ILE A 576 27.83 13.99 1.82
N GLU A 577 28.45 13.96 3.00
CA GLU A 577 27.72 13.85 4.27
C GLU A 577 26.79 15.04 4.50
N GLN A 578 27.20 16.25 4.12
CA GLN A 578 26.38 17.46 4.26
C GLN A 578 25.31 17.54 3.17
N GLN A 579 25.59 17.02 1.96
CA GLN A 579 24.57 16.84 0.92
C GLN A 579 23.49 15.87 1.39
N GLN A 580 23.88 14.77 2.03
CA GLN A 580 22.95 13.79 2.57
C GLN A 580 22.15 14.38 3.74
N ALA A 581 22.79 15.09 4.67
CA ALA A 581 22.08 15.80 5.75
C ALA A 581 21.08 16.85 5.22
N LEU A 582 21.41 17.55 4.13
CA LEU A 582 20.50 18.49 3.47
C LEU A 582 19.31 17.77 2.79
N ALA A 583 19.57 16.63 2.15
CA ALA A 583 18.52 15.79 1.57
C ALA A 583 17.60 15.19 2.66
N ASP A 584 18.19 14.75 3.77
CA ASP A 584 17.50 14.19 4.94
C ASP A 584 16.61 15.24 5.63
N LEU A 585 16.97 16.52 5.61
CA LEU A 585 16.13 17.61 6.14
C LEU A 585 14.81 17.75 5.38
N VAL A 586 14.80 17.45 4.07
CA VAL A 586 13.59 17.45 3.24
C VAL A 586 12.87 16.09 3.33
N ALA A 587 13.62 14.98 3.32
CA ALA A 587 13.05 13.63 3.38
C ALA A 587 12.38 13.31 4.72
N ASN A 588 12.89 13.83 5.84
CA ASN A 588 12.37 13.58 7.20
C ASN A 588 11.25 14.55 7.62
N GLN A 589 10.59 15.25 6.71
CA GLN A 589 9.78 16.42 7.04
C GLN A 589 8.71 16.19 8.13
N LEU A 590 9.02 16.72 9.31
CA LEU A 590 8.16 17.05 10.45
C LEU A 590 7.20 18.20 10.13
N MET A 591 6.28 18.08 9.16
CA MET A 591 5.30 19.15 8.86
C MET A 591 3.90 18.67 8.40
N GLY A 592 3.37 17.59 9.01
CA GLY A 592 1.93 17.28 8.89
C GLY A 592 1.05 18.20 9.73
N SER A 593 1.59 18.75 10.81
CA SER A 593 0.90 19.56 11.83
C SER A 593 0.86 21.07 11.53
N VAL A 594 1.68 21.55 10.61
CA VAL A 594 1.72 22.95 10.18
C VAL A 594 0.86 23.15 8.92
N ARG A 595 0.86 22.15 8.02
CA ARG A 595 0.02 22.11 6.81
C ARG A 595 -1.47 21.81 7.09
N SER A 596 -1.78 21.29 8.28
CA SER A 596 -3.17 21.04 8.73
C SER A 596 -3.91 22.28 9.22
N VAL A 597 -3.28 23.45 9.19
CA VAL A 597 -3.93 24.74 9.46
C VAL A 597 -4.48 25.26 8.14
N GLU A 598 -5.81 25.46 8.05
CA GLU A 598 -6.55 25.91 6.86
C GLU A 598 -6.04 27.22 6.21
N ASN A 599 -5.05 27.91 6.80
CA ASN A 599 -4.47 29.18 6.35
C ASN A 599 -2.93 29.21 6.34
N TYR A 600 -2.25 28.07 6.17
CA TYR A 600 -0.77 28.06 6.14
C TYR A 600 -0.22 28.78 4.90
N ASN A 601 0.56 29.84 5.11
CA ASN A 601 1.24 30.60 4.05
C ASN A 601 2.77 30.46 4.20
N PRO A 602 3.47 29.71 3.32
CA PRO A 602 4.91 29.48 3.42
C PRO A 602 5.75 30.75 3.24
N GLU A 603 5.27 31.73 2.46
CA GLU A 603 5.93 33.03 2.29
C GLU A 603 5.93 33.81 3.61
N GLN A 604 4.77 33.88 4.26
CA GLN A 604 4.61 34.59 5.52
C GLN A 604 5.45 33.95 6.65
N GLU A 605 5.55 32.62 6.69
CA GLU A 605 6.36 31.90 7.67
C GLU A 605 7.87 32.05 7.43
N LEU A 606 8.29 32.10 6.16
CA LEU A 606 9.67 32.39 5.79
C LEU A 606 10.07 33.81 6.23
N GLU A 607 9.23 34.81 5.94
CA GLU A 607 9.46 36.19 6.36
C GLU A 607 9.54 36.34 7.89
N GLN A 608 8.60 35.73 8.63
CA GLN A 608 8.62 35.77 10.09
C GLN A 608 9.86 35.10 10.68
N SER A 609 10.29 33.98 10.10
CA SER A 609 11.46 33.24 10.57
C SER A 609 12.76 34.01 10.30
N LEU A 610 12.90 34.61 9.12
CA LEU A 610 14.02 35.50 8.78
C LEU A 610 14.05 36.74 9.68
N ALA A 611 12.90 37.34 9.99
CA ALA A 611 12.81 38.47 10.92
C ALA A 611 13.30 38.09 12.33
N ARG A 612 12.93 36.90 12.84
CA ARG A 612 13.41 36.38 14.14
C ARG A 612 14.93 36.15 14.13
N ILE A 613 15.46 35.62 13.04
CA ILE A 613 16.92 35.44 12.87
C ILE A 613 17.62 36.80 12.89
N GLY A 614 17.10 37.79 12.15
CA GLY A 614 17.63 39.15 12.10
C GLY A 614 17.65 39.83 13.47
N GLN A 615 16.55 39.72 14.23
CA GLN A 615 16.48 40.25 15.60
C GLN A 615 17.52 39.60 16.52
N LYS A 616 17.71 38.27 16.42
CA LYS A 616 18.71 37.54 17.21
C LYS A 616 20.13 37.98 16.88
N LEU A 617 20.45 38.14 15.58
CA LEU A 617 21.75 38.64 15.13
C LEU A 617 22.01 40.06 15.58
N GLN A 618 21.03 40.95 15.47
CA GLN A 618 21.13 42.34 15.93
C GLN A 618 21.37 42.40 17.44
N LYS A 619 20.66 41.58 18.23
CA LYS A 619 20.87 41.48 19.68
C LYS A 619 22.29 41.01 20.01
N ALA A 620 22.79 39.99 19.33
CA ALA A 620 24.15 39.50 19.53
C ALA A 620 25.21 40.55 19.17
N ASN A 621 25.01 41.30 18.08
CA ASN A 621 25.91 42.38 17.69
C ASN A 621 25.91 43.53 18.71
N ASN A 622 24.72 43.94 19.17
CA ASN A 622 24.57 44.96 20.22
C ASN A 622 25.28 44.54 21.52
N GLN A 623 25.22 43.26 21.89
CA GLN A 623 25.95 42.72 23.06
C GLN A 623 27.47 42.74 22.87
N LYS A 624 27.96 42.34 21.68
CA LYS A 624 29.40 42.42 21.35
C LYS A 624 29.89 43.87 21.36
N GLU A 625 29.12 44.80 20.80
CA GLU A 625 29.42 46.24 20.78
C GLU A 625 29.46 46.81 22.20
N LEU A 626 28.46 46.49 23.03
CA LEU A 626 28.42 46.88 24.43
C LEU A 626 29.62 46.35 25.22
N ALA A 627 30.00 45.08 25.04
CA ALA A 627 31.17 44.48 25.70
C ALA A 627 32.48 45.17 25.30
N LYS A 628 32.63 45.55 24.01
CA LYS A 628 33.79 46.32 23.53
C LYS A 628 33.86 47.70 24.18
N LEU A 629 32.73 48.40 24.28
CA LEU A 629 32.66 49.72 24.93
C LEU A 629 32.90 49.63 26.45
N GLN A 630 32.43 48.56 27.11
CA GLN A 630 32.72 48.28 28.52
C GLN A 630 34.21 48.02 28.75
N ALA A 631 34.85 47.24 27.86
CA ALA A 631 36.28 46.90 27.95
C ALA A 631 37.21 48.11 27.77
N LYS A 632 36.80 49.13 26.99
CA LYS A 632 37.55 50.40 26.86
C LYS A 632 37.56 51.24 28.15
N GLY A 633 36.57 51.05 29.01
CA GLY A 633 36.35 51.82 30.24
C GLY A 633 35.69 53.19 29.99
N LEU A 634 34.68 53.55 30.81
CA LEU A 634 33.85 54.76 30.60
C LEU A 634 34.65 56.08 30.54
N GLY A 635 35.84 56.13 31.14
CA GLY A 635 36.72 57.29 31.11
C GLY A 635 37.39 57.55 29.76
N ASN A 636 37.53 56.51 28.92
CA ASN A 636 38.27 56.57 27.65
C ASN A 636 37.37 56.63 26.40
N LEU A 637 36.04 56.64 26.59
CA LEU A 637 35.07 56.75 25.49
C LEU A 637 34.90 58.20 25.04
N ASN A 638 34.85 58.43 23.73
CA ASN A 638 34.51 59.74 23.16
C ASN A 638 33.00 60.05 23.33
N ASN A 639 32.55 61.25 22.94
CA ASN A 639 31.16 61.66 23.15
C ASN A 639 30.14 60.80 22.37
N GLU A 640 30.47 60.40 21.13
CA GLU A 640 29.63 59.53 20.30
C GLU A 640 29.53 58.12 20.87
N GLU A 641 30.65 57.56 21.34
CA GLU A 641 30.71 56.25 22.00
C GLU A 641 29.94 56.24 23.32
N LYS A 642 29.92 57.36 24.07
CA LYS A 642 29.14 57.50 25.31
C LYS A 642 27.63 57.54 25.03
N GLU A 643 27.21 58.21 23.95
CA GLU A 643 25.81 58.20 23.53
C GLU A 643 25.39 56.80 23.06
N ARG A 644 26.21 56.16 22.22
CA ARG A 644 25.98 54.79 21.75
C ARG A 644 25.94 53.78 22.89
N PHE A 645 26.80 53.92 23.89
CA PHE A 645 26.78 53.11 25.11
C PHE A 645 25.46 53.25 25.88
N ARG A 646 24.97 54.48 26.07
CA ARG A 646 23.67 54.73 26.75
C ARG A 646 22.51 54.14 25.97
N GLU A 647 22.54 54.23 24.65
CA GLU A 647 21.54 53.63 23.76
C GLU A 647 21.52 52.10 23.89
N LEU A 648 22.68 51.45 23.81
CA LEU A 648 22.81 49.99 23.94
C LEU A 648 22.37 49.46 25.31
N VAL A 649 22.68 50.18 26.39
CA VAL A 649 22.22 49.85 27.75
C VAL A 649 20.70 49.98 27.88
N ARG A 650 20.09 51.02 27.27
CA ARG A 650 18.62 51.16 27.22
C ARG A 650 17.96 50.01 26.47
N LEU A 651 18.51 49.64 25.31
CA LEU A 651 18.02 48.51 24.51
C LEU A 651 18.16 47.17 25.25
N GLN A 652 19.19 46.99 26.08
CA GLN A 652 19.37 45.80 26.89
C GLN A 652 18.29 45.68 27.98
N HIS A 653 17.92 46.78 28.64
CA HIS A 653 16.87 46.81 29.68
C HIS A 653 15.44 46.63 29.15
N GLN A 654 15.19 46.96 27.89
CA GLN A 654 13.87 46.73 27.27
C GLN A 654 13.65 45.26 26.83
N GLN A 655 14.68 44.42 26.91
CA GLN A 655 14.68 43.04 26.39
C GLN A 655 14.82 41.95 27.47
N THR A 656 14.92 42.35 28.74
CA THR A 656 14.77 41.50 29.95
C THR A 656 13.38 41.68 30.50
#